data_AF-A0A954GZK7-F1
#
_entry.id   AF-A0A954GZK7-F1
#
_cell.length_a   1.000
_cell.length_b   1.000
_cell.length_c   1.000
_cell.angle_alpha   90.00
_cell.angle_beta   90.00
_cell.angle_gamma   90.00
#
_symmetry.space_group_name_H-M   'P 1'
#
loop_
_entity.id
_entity.type
_entity.pdbx_description
1 polymer ?
#
loop_
_entity_poly.entity_id
_entity_poly.type
_entity_poly.pdbx_seq_one_letter_code
_entity_poly.pdbx_strand_id
1 'polypeptide(L)'
;MLICLVRSHAAVAALLTACLLSDAVLATQPSPVSEQDGAGLPASVFTELSRSFDQEQLPLLKQFCLDCHSTSEMQGELDLETFNSFDAVRRHPAVWQKVVEMIDNGEMPPKDSAQLSVRDRKQFRNWVQEFLNAEALASAGDPGPVVLRRLNNAEFTYTIQDLTGVPLEPAREFPVDSASGEGFTNTGSSLVMSPAMITKYLDAAREISSHAVLLPQGFRFSKFHTRRDFTNEMLDQIRSFYARYTDSSGGDQVNLQGIVFNTNGGGRLPLEKYLTALLENRAGLRAGSVTFEQIALASANNSPQLSARYLQTLWESLEDADRPDSLLLNNLRAAWHHDSPEARSEILQQVARWQSALWQFTTVGHIGKVNGPTSWLEPVSPIVSRQDIRLPLSALAAAQLAPGESGQREISLYLVAGDAGTSSSGDVVVWERPRLVAAGRPDLLLRDVRDVTRELAAHRQQLFSTAERCLAAASRASETSQTTDIHALAKEFSVDAASLTAWLDYMGIGSAGPVRLGTPIGRKMENGAGYAFISGWHEDDALSIVANSSDQHVRIPGNMKPHSIAVHPAPTLSVVVGWKSPVTGTLNIEGAVQHAHPECGNGTAWTIELRRGNTRQRLAAGISHGATVIPYGPLEDIAVRQNDVVCLIISPRDGNHSCDLTSIDMTLNSSLPDGTTLQWNMASDLSPDLLAGNPHADQHGHLDVWHFFSEPATGSTGHVIPAGSLLAKWQSEADSIKRSLLAAQLQNLLQNGPQNAPGDSPDAILYQQLTSLSGPLMSSALQMISVRERSTGSSSANGVNADEGLEGLPWGLDRSKFGAHPADNGLSQDLPAVESASLCVAAPSVLEVRLPAD
;
A
#
# COMPACT_ATOMS: atom_id res chain seq x y z
N MET A 1 -1.68 5.18 56.28
CA MET A 1 -2.97 4.95 56.97
C MET A 1 -3.25 3.46 56.94
N LEU A 2 -2.62 2.77 57.87
CA LEU A 2 -2.82 1.36 58.20
C LEU A 2 -3.81 1.33 59.37
N ILE A 3 -4.63 0.28 59.46
CA ILE A 3 -5.47 -0.09 60.62
C ILE A 3 -6.76 0.75 60.78
N CYS A 4 -7.87 0.23 60.24
CA CYS A 4 -9.20 0.18 60.85
C CYS A 4 -10.23 -0.26 59.82
N LEU A 5 -10.49 -1.58 59.71
CA LEU A 5 -11.78 -2.15 59.27
C LEU A 5 -11.71 -3.69 59.28
N VAL A 6 -11.38 -4.24 60.46
CA VAL A 6 -11.75 -5.62 60.82
C VAL A 6 -12.91 -5.49 61.79
N ARG A 7 -14.13 -5.43 61.26
CA ARG A 7 -15.40 -5.78 61.91
C ARG A 7 -16.53 -5.50 60.94
N SER A 8 -17.34 -6.53 60.68
CA SER A 8 -18.68 -6.54 60.03
C SER A 8 -18.79 -7.50 58.82
N HIS A 9 -18.36 -8.75 58.99
CA HIS A 9 -18.70 -9.87 58.08
C HIS A 9 -20.04 -10.52 58.48
N ALA A 10 -21.09 -9.74 58.67
CA ALA A 10 -22.43 -10.27 58.99
C ALA A 10 -23.61 -9.56 58.29
N ALA A 11 -23.37 -8.51 57.51
CA ALA A 11 -24.46 -7.72 56.90
C ALA A 11 -24.71 -8.00 55.40
N VAL A 12 -23.86 -8.79 54.72
CA VAL A 12 -23.98 -9.03 53.27
C VAL A 12 -24.87 -10.23 52.93
N ALA A 13 -25.13 -11.13 53.90
CA ALA A 13 -26.08 -12.24 53.72
C ALA A 13 -27.56 -11.81 53.87
N ALA A 14 -27.85 -10.60 54.35
CA ALA A 14 -29.21 -10.14 54.65
C ALA A 14 -29.81 -9.18 53.59
N LEU A 15 -29.04 -8.73 52.59
CA LEU A 15 -29.53 -7.81 51.55
C LEU A 15 -29.87 -8.48 50.21
N LEU A 16 -29.56 -9.78 50.07
CA LEU A 16 -30.03 -10.60 48.95
C LEU A 16 -31.49 -11.07 49.11
N THR A 17 -32.13 -10.80 50.25
CA THR A 17 -33.51 -11.22 50.53
C THR A 17 -34.56 -10.11 50.37
N ALA A 18 -34.17 -8.86 50.06
CA ALA A 18 -35.10 -7.71 50.12
C ALA A 18 -35.33 -6.93 48.81
N CYS A 19 -34.63 -7.22 47.71
CA CYS A 19 -34.81 -6.46 46.44
C CYS A 19 -35.46 -7.25 45.29
N LEU A 20 -36.09 -8.40 45.57
CA LEU A 20 -36.92 -9.14 44.60
C LEU A 20 -38.43 -8.83 44.73
N LEU A 21 -38.80 -7.70 45.33
CA LEU A 21 -40.19 -7.25 45.48
C LEU A 21 -40.32 -5.79 45.03
N SER A 22 -40.23 -5.53 43.72
CA SER A 22 -40.91 -4.43 43.04
C SER A 22 -40.67 -4.51 41.52
N ASP A 23 -41.76 -4.46 40.75
CA ASP A 23 -41.86 -4.40 39.28
C ASP A 23 -41.68 -5.76 38.55
N ALA A 24 -42.66 -6.68 38.56
CA ALA A 24 -43.97 -6.63 37.90
C ALA A 24 -43.91 -6.45 36.36
N VAL A 25 -43.41 -7.47 35.66
CA VAL A 25 -43.74 -7.71 34.26
C VAL A 25 -45.07 -8.47 34.19
N LEU A 26 -46.00 -7.99 33.36
CA LEU A 26 -47.24 -8.65 32.97
C LEU A 26 -46.92 -10.03 32.37
N ALA A 27 -46.93 -11.06 33.22
CA ALA A 27 -47.24 -12.41 32.80
C ALA A 27 -48.77 -12.53 32.85
N THR A 28 -49.37 -12.84 31.70
CA THR A 28 -50.74 -13.38 31.63
C THR A 28 -50.91 -14.41 32.73
N GLN A 29 -51.80 -14.13 33.67
CA GLN A 29 -52.13 -15.08 34.72
C GLN A 29 -52.61 -16.36 34.04
N PRO A 30 -52.00 -17.53 34.31
CA PRO A 30 -52.77 -18.75 34.16
C PRO A 30 -53.97 -18.56 35.08
N SER A 31 -55.17 -18.70 34.52
CA SER A 31 -56.40 -18.76 35.31
C SER A 31 -56.15 -19.60 36.56
N PRO A 32 -56.70 -19.25 37.73
CA PRO A 32 -56.66 -20.16 38.85
C PRO A 32 -57.19 -21.49 38.32
N VAL A 33 -56.34 -22.52 38.31
CA VAL A 33 -56.85 -23.89 38.25
C VAL A 33 -57.73 -23.94 39.47
N SER A 34 -59.03 -23.98 39.19
CA SER A 34 -60.07 -24.19 40.16
C SER A 34 -59.57 -25.24 41.14
N GLU A 35 -59.59 -24.91 42.43
CA GLU A 35 -59.46 -25.84 43.52
C GLU A 35 -60.74 -26.70 43.57
N GLN A 36 -61.02 -27.37 42.46
CA GLN A 36 -62.05 -28.38 42.32
C GLN A 36 -61.38 -29.57 41.65
N ASP A 37 -61.53 -30.71 42.31
CA ASP A 37 -61.15 -32.06 41.89
C ASP A 37 -59.86 -32.61 42.51
N GLY A 38 -59.56 -32.19 43.74
CA GLY A 38 -59.21 -33.18 44.77
C GLY A 38 -60.50 -33.86 45.21
N ALA A 39 -60.95 -34.89 44.49
CA ALA A 39 -62.05 -35.74 44.91
C ALA A 39 -61.62 -36.56 46.14
N GLY A 40 -61.51 -35.91 47.30
CA GLY A 40 -61.55 -36.59 48.58
C GLY A 40 -62.86 -37.35 48.62
N LEU A 41 -62.79 -38.68 48.70
CA LEU A 41 -63.97 -39.52 48.84
C LEU A 41 -64.85 -38.97 49.97
N PRO A 42 -66.18 -38.92 49.78
CA PRO A 42 -67.05 -38.41 50.82
C PRO A 42 -66.82 -39.26 52.09
N ALA A 43 -66.71 -38.62 53.26
CA ALA A 43 -66.48 -39.29 54.54
C ALA A 43 -67.48 -40.44 54.81
N SER A 44 -68.59 -40.47 54.09
CA SER A 44 -69.55 -41.59 54.02
C SER A 44 -68.95 -42.92 53.57
N VAL A 45 -67.93 -42.94 52.70
CA VAL A 45 -67.31 -44.19 52.20
C VAL A 45 -66.54 -44.89 53.31
N PHE A 46 -65.69 -44.19 54.05
CA PHE A 46 -64.99 -44.76 55.20
C PHE A 46 -65.94 -45.12 56.34
N THR A 47 -67.05 -44.39 56.50
CA THR A 47 -68.09 -44.73 57.48
C THR A 47 -68.80 -46.04 57.12
N GLU A 48 -69.10 -46.26 55.83
CA GLU A 48 -69.70 -47.50 55.34
C GLU A 48 -68.73 -48.69 55.44
N LEU A 49 -67.48 -48.48 55.03
CA LEU A 49 -66.41 -49.48 55.13
C LEU A 49 -66.15 -49.88 56.58
N SER A 50 -66.13 -48.91 57.51
CA SER A 50 -66.01 -49.19 58.95
C SER A 50 -67.18 -49.99 59.48
N ARG A 51 -68.41 -49.68 59.06
CA ARG A 51 -69.60 -50.42 59.49
C ARG A 51 -69.59 -51.86 58.96
N SER A 52 -69.30 -52.06 57.67
CA SER A 52 -69.17 -53.40 57.08
C SER A 52 -68.00 -54.17 57.69
N PHE A 53 -66.90 -53.50 58.07
CA PHE A 53 -65.81 -54.13 58.80
C PHE A 53 -66.28 -54.74 60.12
N ASP A 54 -66.93 -53.95 60.97
CA ASP A 54 -67.35 -54.40 62.29
C ASP A 54 -68.45 -55.47 62.23
N GLN A 55 -69.38 -55.36 61.28
CA GLN A 55 -70.56 -56.22 61.19
C GLN A 55 -70.33 -57.49 60.36
N GLU A 56 -69.47 -57.45 59.36
CA GLU A 56 -69.33 -58.53 58.36
C GLU A 56 -67.91 -59.07 58.29
N GLN A 57 -66.88 -58.22 58.23
CA GLN A 57 -65.51 -58.68 57.97
C GLN A 57 -64.79 -59.17 59.23
N LEU A 58 -64.95 -58.49 60.37
CA LEU A 58 -64.34 -58.88 61.64
C LEU A 58 -64.85 -60.25 62.14
N PRO A 59 -66.15 -60.59 62.04
CA PRO A 59 -66.62 -61.95 62.28
C PRO A 59 -65.99 -63.00 61.34
N LEU A 60 -65.81 -62.69 60.05
CA LEU A 60 -65.17 -63.60 59.08
C LEU A 60 -63.70 -63.81 59.43
N LEU A 61 -62.96 -62.76 59.79
CA LEU A 61 -61.57 -62.87 60.25
C LEU A 61 -61.47 -63.77 61.49
N LYS A 62 -62.33 -63.55 62.49
CA LYS A 62 -62.38 -64.37 63.71
C LYS A 62 -62.70 -65.83 63.42
N GLN A 63 -63.55 -66.10 62.44
CA GLN A 63 -64.01 -67.46 62.13
C GLN A 63 -63.03 -68.24 61.23
N PHE A 64 -62.35 -67.56 60.30
CA PHE A 64 -61.59 -68.24 59.23
C PHE A 64 -60.10 -67.89 59.20
N CYS A 65 -59.65 -66.83 59.87
CA CYS A 65 -58.28 -66.32 59.75
C CYS A 65 -57.49 -66.37 61.08
N LEU A 66 -58.13 -66.13 62.23
CA LEU A 66 -57.40 -66.01 63.51
C LEU A 66 -56.89 -67.35 64.09
N ASP A 67 -57.36 -68.48 63.58
CA ASP A 67 -56.80 -69.79 63.95
C ASP A 67 -55.34 -69.96 63.46
N CYS A 68 -54.94 -69.24 62.40
CA CYS A 68 -53.60 -69.30 61.80
C CYS A 68 -52.83 -67.96 61.82
N HIS A 69 -53.53 -66.83 61.99
CA HIS A 69 -52.98 -65.48 61.98
C HIS A 69 -53.44 -64.67 63.20
N SER A 70 -53.17 -65.18 64.40
CA SER A 70 -53.37 -64.51 65.69
C SER A 70 -52.04 -64.08 66.30
N THR A 71 -52.09 -63.32 67.40
CA THR A 71 -50.89 -62.96 68.15
C THR A 71 -50.18 -64.21 68.72
N SER A 72 -50.91 -65.29 68.97
CA SER A 72 -50.33 -66.58 69.38
C SER A 72 -49.79 -67.43 68.22
N GLU A 73 -50.44 -67.41 67.06
CA GLU A 73 -50.10 -68.21 65.88
C GLU A 73 -49.93 -67.25 64.68
N MET A 74 -48.70 -66.85 64.38
CA MET A 74 -48.38 -65.83 63.35
C MET A 74 -47.84 -66.48 62.06
N GLN A 75 -48.64 -67.34 61.40
CA GLN A 75 -48.18 -67.96 60.16
C GLN A 75 -47.86 -66.89 59.11
N GLY A 76 -46.71 -67.05 58.43
CA GLY A 76 -46.25 -66.09 57.42
C GLY A 76 -45.90 -64.71 57.97
N GLU A 77 -45.53 -64.60 59.26
CA GLU A 77 -45.24 -63.33 59.95
C GLU A 77 -46.42 -62.35 59.94
N LEU A 78 -47.65 -62.87 59.81
CA LEU A 78 -48.87 -62.10 59.72
C LEU A 78 -49.74 -62.30 60.97
N ASP A 79 -49.99 -61.22 61.69
CA ASP A 79 -50.91 -61.17 62.83
C ASP A 79 -52.14 -60.32 62.48
N LEU A 80 -53.26 -61.01 62.20
CA LEU A 80 -54.53 -60.37 61.86
C LEU A 80 -55.36 -59.99 63.09
N GLU A 81 -55.00 -60.46 64.29
CA GLU A 81 -55.69 -60.15 65.55
C GLU A 81 -55.51 -58.67 65.95
N THR A 82 -54.38 -58.07 65.54
CA THR A 82 -54.10 -56.63 65.74
C THR A 82 -55.08 -55.71 65.02
N PHE A 83 -55.75 -56.19 63.97
CA PHE A 83 -56.76 -55.44 63.23
C PHE A 83 -58.15 -55.59 63.84
N ASN A 84 -58.30 -55.19 65.11
CA ASN A 84 -59.56 -55.26 65.84
C ASN A 84 -60.52 -54.07 65.58
N SER A 85 -60.10 -53.12 64.74
CA SER A 85 -60.88 -51.95 64.35
C SER A 85 -60.51 -51.51 62.93
N PHE A 86 -61.44 -50.85 62.24
CA PHE A 86 -61.18 -50.32 60.91
C PHE A 86 -60.04 -49.29 60.89
N ASP A 87 -59.86 -48.51 61.96
CA ASP A 87 -58.74 -47.58 62.09
C ASP A 87 -57.37 -48.29 62.10
N ALA A 88 -57.27 -49.47 62.71
CA ALA A 88 -56.06 -50.29 62.63
C ALA A 88 -55.79 -50.79 61.19
N VAL A 89 -56.85 -51.14 60.45
CA VAL A 89 -56.76 -51.54 59.02
C VAL A 89 -56.18 -50.40 58.18
N ARG A 90 -56.72 -49.19 58.36
CA ARG A 90 -56.31 -47.98 57.62
C ARG A 90 -54.83 -47.61 57.81
N ARG A 91 -54.24 -47.92 58.97
CA ARG A 91 -52.81 -47.65 59.23
C ARG A 91 -51.87 -48.58 58.46
N HIS A 92 -52.33 -49.73 57.97
CA HIS A 92 -51.46 -50.74 57.34
C HIS A 92 -52.03 -51.32 56.03
N PRO A 93 -52.34 -50.49 55.01
CA PRO A 93 -52.95 -50.95 53.75
C PRO A 93 -52.09 -51.99 53.00
N ALA A 94 -50.76 -51.93 53.11
CA ALA A 94 -49.86 -52.90 52.49
C ALA A 94 -50.06 -54.35 52.99
N VAL A 95 -50.51 -54.53 54.24
CA VAL A 95 -50.85 -55.85 54.78
C VAL A 95 -52.08 -56.41 54.06
N TRP A 96 -53.08 -55.57 53.85
CA TRP A 96 -54.35 -55.94 53.22
C TRP A 96 -54.22 -56.21 51.71
N GLN A 97 -53.27 -55.56 51.02
CA GLN A 97 -52.88 -55.91 49.64
C GLN A 97 -52.39 -57.36 49.56
N LYS A 98 -51.49 -57.76 50.47
CA LYS A 98 -50.97 -59.13 50.55
C LYS A 98 -52.06 -60.14 50.93
N VAL A 99 -52.95 -59.79 51.86
CA VAL A 99 -54.06 -60.67 52.28
C VAL A 99 -54.98 -60.99 51.10
N VAL A 100 -55.36 -59.99 50.29
CA VAL A 100 -56.18 -60.23 49.09
C VAL A 100 -55.44 -61.08 48.05
N GLU A 101 -54.16 -60.83 47.84
CA GLU A 101 -53.33 -61.64 46.92
C GLU A 101 -53.32 -63.12 47.33
N MET A 102 -53.12 -63.41 48.62
CA MET A 102 -53.10 -64.78 49.14
C MET A 102 -54.48 -65.47 49.07
N ILE A 103 -55.57 -64.72 49.27
CA ILE A 103 -56.94 -65.23 49.11
C ILE A 103 -57.27 -65.48 47.64
N ASP A 104 -56.79 -64.63 46.72
CA ASP A 104 -56.98 -64.75 45.29
C ASP A 104 -56.22 -65.95 44.71
N ASN A 105 -55.00 -66.21 45.20
CA ASN A 105 -54.22 -67.39 44.85
C ASN A 105 -54.77 -68.68 45.49
N GLY A 106 -55.75 -68.57 46.39
CA GLY A 106 -56.37 -69.71 47.08
C GLY A 106 -55.46 -70.36 48.12
N GLU A 107 -54.43 -69.63 48.57
CA GLU A 107 -53.46 -70.07 49.58
C GLU A 107 -53.99 -69.84 51.00
N MET A 108 -54.97 -68.94 51.17
CA MET A 108 -55.64 -68.64 52.44
C MET A 108 -57.17 -68.72 52.34
N PRO A 109 -57.87 -69.45 53.23
CA PRO A 109 -57.36 -70.35 54.27
C PRO A 109 -56.78 -71.68 53.70
N PRO A 110 -55.85 -72.37 54.41
CA PRO A 110 -55.30 -73.66 53.97
C PRO A 110 -56.37 -74.74 53.77
N LYS A 111 -56.13 -75.72 52.88
CA LYS A 111 -57.10 -76.75 52.49
C LYS A 111 -57.72 -77.53 53.66
N ASP A 112 -56.97 -77.72 54.74
CA ASP A 112 -57.39 -78.48 55.93
C ASP A 112 -58.13 -77.63 56.97
N SER A 113 -58.26 -76.32 56.74
CA SER A 113 -58.95 -75.36 57.62
C SER A 113 -60.37 -75.04 57.11
N ALA A 114 -61.20 -74.45 57.98
CA ALA A 114 -62.52 -73.97 57.58
C ALA A 114 -62.41 -72.99 56.40
N GLN A 115 -63.11 -73.29 55.31
CA GLN A 115 -63.05 -72.51 54.08
C GLN A 115 -64.15 -71.45 54.04
N LEU A 116 -63.81 -70.27 53.52
CA LEU A 116 -64.79 -69.25 53.15
C LEU A 116 -65.71 -69.79 52.05
N SER A 117 -67.01 -69.55 52.16
CA SER A 117 -67.92 -69.82 51.06
C SER A 117 -67.58 -68.94 49.85
N VAL A 118 -67.98 -69.34 48.64
CA VAL A 118 -67.74 -68.53 47.42
C VAL A 118 -68.33 -67.11 47.57
N ARG A 119 -69.45 -66.99 48.30
CA ARG A 119 -70.08 -65.71 48.61
C ARG A 119 -69.22 -64.88 49.56
N ASP A 120 -68.79 -65.46 50.68
CA ASP A 120 -68.04 -64.74 51.72
C ASP A 120 -66.65 -64.33 51.23
N ARG A 121 -65.97 -65.20 50.46
CA ARG A 121 -64.69 -64.88 49.83
C ARG A 121 -64.82 -63.68 48.88
N LYS A 122 -65.86 -63.65 48.05
CA LYS A 122 -66.12 -62.55 47.12
C LYS A 122 -66.46 -61.26 47.88
N GLN A 123 -67.26 -61.35 48.93
CA GLN A 123 -67.63 -60.20 49.76
C GLN A 123 -66.42 -59.61 50.47
N PHE A 124 -65.59 -60.43 51.11
CA PHE A 124 -64.37 -60.00 51.78
C PHE A 124 -63.37 -59.38 50.81
N ARG A 125 -63.14 -60.02 49.65
CA ARG A 125 -62.28 -59.47 48.59
C ARG A 125 -62.77 -58.11 48.09
N ASN A 126 -64.07 -58.00 47.79
CA ASN A 126 -64.65 -56.74 47.34
C ASN A 126 -64.48 -55.64 48.38
N TRP A 127 -64.71 -55.96 49.66
CA TRP A 127 -64.53 -55.00 50.74
C TRP A 127 -63.07 -54.54 50.86
N VAL A 128 -62.09 -55.45 50.81
CA VAL A 128 -60.67 -55.06 50.85
C VAL A 128 -60.29 -54.22 49.63
N GLN A 129 -60.78 -54.57 48.44
CA GLN A 129 -60.54 -53.78 47.23
C GLN A 129 -61.15 -52.37 47.33
N GLU A 130 -62.38 -52.26 47.83
CA GLU A 130 -63.05 -50.98 48.06
C GLU A 130 -62.30 -50.15 49.11
N PHE A 131 -61.82 -50.78 50.19
CA PHE A 131 -60.96 -50.13 51.17
C PHE A 131 -59.65 -49.64 50.56
N LEU A 132 -58.91 -50.49 49.84
CA LEU A 132 -57.63 -50.12 49.23
C LEU A 132 -57.79 -49.01 48.19
N ASN A 133 -58.85 -49.07 47.38
CA ASN A 133 -59.20 -48.00 46.44
C ASN A 133 -59.54 -46.71 47.19
N ALA A 134 -60.30 -46.83 48.29
CA ALA A 134 -60.68 -45.68 49.09
C ALA A 134 -59.47 -45.01 49.76
N GLU A 135 -58.55 -45.80 50.32
CA GLU A 135 -57.32 -45.28 50.92
C GLU A 135 -56.40 -44.66 49.86
N ALA A 136 -56.24 -45.31 48.70
CA ALA A 136 -55.43 -44.79 47.60
C ALA A 136 -55.95 -43.43 47.10
N LEU A 137 -57.27 -43.29 46.93
CA LEU A 137 -57.93 -42.05 46.55
C LEU A 137 -57.85 -40.99 47.66
N ALA A 138 -57.95 -41.38 48.93
CA ALA A 138 -57.79 -40.46 50.06
C ALA A 138 -56.35 -39.92 50.17
N SER A 139 -55.35 -40.70 49.76
CA SER A 139 -53.96 -40.27 49.61
C SER A 139 -53.63 -39.69 48.23
N ALA A 140 -54.60 -39.58 47.32
CA ALA A 140 -54.33 -39.11 45.96
C ALA A 140 -53.86 -37.66 45.97
N GLY A 141 -52.72 -37.40 45.32
CA GLY A 141 -52.08 -36.09 45.29
C GLY A 141 -51.09 -35.83 46.42
N ASP A 142 -50.97 -36.72 47.40
CA ASP A 142 -49.85 -36.71 48.35
C ASP A 142 -48.68 -37.53 47.74
N PRO A 143 -47.58 -36.89 47.31
CA PRO A 143 -46.42 -37.59 46.76
C PRO A 143 -45.62 -38.35 47.83
N GLY A 144 -46.10 -38.36 49.08
CA GLY A 144 -45.38 -38.86 50.23
C GLY A 144 -44.34 -37.84 50.73
N PRO A 145 -43.49 -38.24 51.69
CA PRO A 145 -42.51 -37.34 52.27
C PRO A 145 -41.51 -36.83 51.22
N VAL A 146 -41.41 -35.52 51.08
CA VAL A 146 -40.43 -34.86 50.20
C VAL A 146 -39.04 -34.99 50.80
N VAL A 147 -38.22 -35.86 50.22
CA VAL A 147 -36.82 -36.02 50.60
C VAL A 147 -36.01 -34.86 49.99
N LEU A 148 -35.25 -34.15 50.82
CA LEU A 148 -34.27 -33.15 50.36
C LEU A 148 -33.32 -33.78 49.35
N ARG A 149 -33.35 -33.30 48.10
CA ARG A 149 -32.51 -33.78 47.01
C ARG A 149 -31.62 -32.65 46.47
N ARG A 150 -30.46 -33.02 45.93
CA ARG A 150 -29.68 -32.12 45.06
C ARG A 150 -30.29 -32.05 43.66
N LEU A 151 -29.86 -31.05 42.87
CA LEU A 151 -30.06 -31.07 41.43
C LEU A 151 -29.27 -32.24 40.83
N ASN A 152 -29.87 -32.93 39.85
CA ASN A 152 -29.13 -33.88 39.03
C ASN A 152 -28.10 -33.14 38.15
N ASN A 153 -27.18 -33.87 37.54
CA ASN A 153 -26.05 -33.28 36.81
C ASN A 153 -26.51 -32.41 35.62
N ALA A 154 -27.58 -32.82 34.94
CA ALA A 154 -28.16 -32.06 33.82
C ALA A 154 -28.87 -30.79 34.33
N GLU A 155 -29.74 -30.92 35.33
CA GLU A 155 -30.42 -29.81 36.01
C GLU A 155 -29.42 -28.76 36.50
N PHE A 156 -28.33 -29.19 37.14
CA PHE A 156 -27.28 -28.29 37.62
C PHE A 156 -26.58 -27.57 36.46
N THR A 157 -26.19 -28.30 35.41
CA THR A 157 -25.52 -27.72 34.24
C THR A 157 -26.38 -26.67 33.56
N TYR A 158 -27.64 -26.99 33.23
CA TYR A 158 -28.54 -26.05 32.57
C TYR A 158 -28.84 -24.84 33.45
N THR A 159 -29.03 -25.03 34.76
CA THR A 159 -29.22 -23.90 35.69
C THR A 159 -28.04 -22.94 35.67
N ILE A 160 -26.80 -23.44 35.63
CA ILE A 160 -25.61 -22.58 35.54
C ILE A 160 -25.55 -21.88 34.18
N GLN A 161 -25.87 -22.56 33.08
CA GLN A 161 -25.90 -21.93 31.75
C GLN A 161 -26.93 -20.81 31.67
N ASP A 162 -28.13 -21.01 32.22
CA ASP A 162 -29.19 -20.01 32.24
C ASP A 162 -28.82 -18.80 33.11
N LEU A 163 -28.24 -19.03 34.30
CA LEU A 163 -27.84 -17.96 35.21
C LEU A 163 -26.64 -17.14 34.70
N THR A 164 -25.72 -17.78 33.98
CA THR A 164 -24.49 -17.12 33.51
C THR A 164 -24.57 -16.61 32.08
N GLY A 165 -25.48 -17.16 31.25
CA GLY A 165 -25.52 -16.93 29.81
C GLY A 165 -24.35 -17.52 29.04
N VAL A 166 -23.54 -18.38 29.69
CA VAL A 166 -22.33 -19.00 29.13
C VAL A 166 -22.52 -20.52 29.09
N PRO A 167 -22.14 -21.21 28.00
CA PRO A 167 -22.31 -22.66 27.87
C PRO A 167 -21.24 -23.42 28.69
N LEU A 168 -21.28 -23.30 30.01
CA LEU A 168 -20.40 -24.02 30.95
C LEU A 168 -20.89 -25.45 31.18
N GLU A 169 -19.97 -26.37 31.45
CA GLU A 169 -20.27 -27.79 31.73
C GLU A 169 -19.75 -28.24 33.11
N PRO A 170 -20.22 -27.62 34.21
CA PRO A 170 -19.62 -27.81 35.53
C PRO A 170 -19.84 -29.22 36.12
N ALA A 171 -20.84 -29.95 35.65
CA ALA A 171 -21.12 -31.31 36.12
C ALA A 171 -20.37 -32.41 35.35
N ARG A 172 -19.51 -32.07 34.38
CA ARG A 172 -18.84 -33.06 33.50
C ARG A 172 -18.03 -34.09 34.27
N GLU A 173 -17.43 -33.68 35.40
CA GLU A 173 -16.65 -34.56 36.26
C GLU A 173 -17.42 -35.13 37.46
N PHE A 174 -18.73 -34.90 37.52
CA PHE A 174 -19.55 -35.41 38.60
C PHE A 174 -19.77 -36.92 38.39
N PRO A 175 -19.88 -37.70 39.48
CA PRO A 175 -20.35 -39.08 39.38
C PRO A 175 -21.71 -39.13 38.66
N VAL A 176 -21.93 -40.19 37.87
CA VAL A 176 -23.20 -40.40 37.18
C VAL A 176 -24.32 -40.50 38.22
N ASP A 177 -25.44 -39.81 37.96
CA ASP A 177 -26.62 -39.90 38.80
C ASP A 177 -27.16 -41.33 38.77
N SER A 178 -27.32 -41.95 39.95
CA SER A 178 -27.87 -43.30 40.05
C SER A 178 -29.35 -43.28 39.68
N ALA A 179 -29.74 -44.08 38.69
CA ALA A 179 -31.15 -44.38 38.47
C ALA A 179 -31.63 -45.30 39.60
N SER A 180 -32.71 -44.94 40.29
CA SER A 180 -33.41 -45.87 41.18
C SER A 180 -33.95 -47.07 40.39
N GLY A 181 -34.47 -48.10 41.05
CA GLY A 181 -35.08 -49.27 40.38
C GLY A 181 -36.13 -48.94 39.30
N GLU A 182 -36.72 -47.73 39.37
CA GLU A 182 -37.70 -47.19 38.42
C GLU A 182 -37.09 -46.48 37.18
N GLY A 183 -35.75 -46.39 37.07
CA GLY A 183 -35.07 -45.82 35.89
C GLY A 183 -34.95 -44.28 35.84
N PHE A 184 -35.50 -43.55 36.81
CA PHE A 184 -35.42 -42.08 36.87
C PHE A 184 -34.16 -41.59 37.60
N THR A 185 -33.53 -40.52 37.08
CA THR A 185 -32.31 -39.89 37.62
C THR A 185 -32.60 -38.69 38.54
N ASN A 186 -33.86 -38.35 38.77
CA ASN A 186 -34.30 -37.26 39.64
C ASN A 186 -34.94 -37.73 40.97
N THR A 187 -34.90 -39.03 41.24
CA THR A 187 -35.47 -39.62 42.47
C THR A 187 -34.69 -39.17 43.70
N GLY A 188 -35.36 -38.52 44.65
CA GLY A 188 -34.71 -37.89 45.81
C GLY A 188 -33.94 -38.85 46.71
N SER A 189 -34.43 -40.08 46.90
CA SER A 189 -33.76 -41.11 47.70
C SER A 189 -32.45 -41.64 47.08
N SER A 190 -32.23 -41.43 45.78
CA SER A 190 -31.01 -41.85 45.08
C SER A 190 -30.01 -40.71 44.83
N LEU A 191 -30.41 -39.45 45.05
CA LEU A 191 -29.57 -38.27 44.88
C LEU A 191 -28.93 -37.82 46.21
N VAL A 192 -28.18 -38.72 46.82
CA VAL A 192 -27.51 -38.48 48.11
C VAL A 192 -26.25 -37.61 47.92
N MET A 193 -25.95 -36.76 48.91
CA MET A 193 -24.73 -35.93 48.96
C MET A 193 -23.60 -36.67 49.67
N SER A 194 -22.54 -37.05 48.94
CA SER A 194 -21.33 -37.64 49.52
C SER A 194 -20.24 -36.57 49.73
N PRO A 195 -19.24 -36.79 50.61
CA PRO A 195 -18.11 -35.88 50.77
C PRO A 195 -17.36 -35.61 49.46
N ALA A 196 -17.19 -36.63 48.60
CA ALA A 196 -16.57 -36.47 47.28
C ALA A 196 -17.41 -35.59 46.35
N MET A 197 -18.74 -35.68 46.42
CA MET A 197 -19.65 -34.82 45.66
C MET A 197 -19.51 -33.35 46.07
N ILE A 198 -19.36 -33.06 47.37
CA ILE A 198 -19.14 -31.68 47.86
C ILE A 198 -17.85 -31.10 47.27
N THR A 199 -16.77 -31.88 47.24
CA THR A 199 -15.51 -31.45 46.59
C THR A 199 -15.74 -31.12 45.12
N LYS A 200 -16.48 -31.96 44.38
CA LYS A 200 -16.81 -31.68 42.97
C LYS A 200 -17.65 -30.41 42.79
N TYR A 201 -18.61 -30.14 43.68
CA TYR A 201 -19.34 -28.87 43.67
C TYR A 201 -18.45 -27.66 43.95
N LEU A 202 -17.47 -27.76 44.86
CA LEU A 202 -16.52 -26.68 45.15
C LEU A 202 -15.57 -26.42 43.98
N ASP A 203 -15.09 -27.47 43.31
CA ASP A 203 -14.25 -27.34 42.12
C ASP A 203 -15.04 -26.72 40.95
N ALA A 204 -16.28 -27.18 40.73
CA ALA A 204 -17.20 -26.56 39.79
C ALA A 204 -17.48 -25.08 40.12
N ALA A 205 -17.71 -24.74 41.39
CA ALA A 205 -17.91 -23.35 41.80
C ALA A 205 -16.66 -22.49 41.54
N ARG A 206 -15.46 -23.05 41.74
CA ARG A 206 -14.20 -22.38 41.40
C ARG A 206 -14.08 -22.14 39.90
N GLU A 207 -14.37 -23.16 39.08
CA GLU A 207 -14.38 -23.04 37.62
C GLU A 207 -15.36 -21.94 37.18
N ILE A 208 -16.63 -22.02 37.59
CA ILE A 208 -17.66 -21.02 37.27
C ILE A 208 -17.21 -19.61 37.69
N SER A 209 -16.66 -19.45 38.89
CA SER A 209 -16.20 -18.15 39.39
C SER A 209 -15.04 -17.57 38.56
N SER A 210 -14.22 -18.42 37.92
CA SER A 210 -13.11 -17.97 37.06
C SER A 210 -13.59 -17.31 35.76
N HIS A 211 -14.84 -17.57 35.37
CA HIS A 211 -15.50 -16.94 34.22
C HIS A 211 -16.15 -15.58 34.58
N ALA A 212 -16.18 -15.19 35.86
CA ALA A 212 -16.77 -13.93 36.28
C ALA A 212 -15.83 -12.74 35.98
N VAL A 213 -16.36 -11.75 35.27
CA VAL A 213 -15.70 -10.49 34.95
C VAL A 213 -16.30 -9.40 35.83
N LEU A 214 -15.49 -8.86 36.74
CA LEU A 214 -15.89 -7.74 37.60
C LEU A 214 -15.89 -6.43 36.81
N LEU A 215 -16.99 -5.70 36.91
CA LEU A 215 -17.22 -4.41 36.25
C LEU A 215 -17.37 -3.31 37.33
N PRO A 216 -17.19 -2.03 36.98
CA PRO A 216 -17.36 -0.94 37.94
C PRO A 216 -18.74 -0.88 38.62
N GLN A 217 -19.79 -1.37 37.95
CA GLN A 217 -21.17 -1.31 38.41
C GLN A 217 -21.81 -2.70 38.63
N GLY A 218 -21.03 -3.80 38.58
CA GLY A 218 -21.57 -5.15 38.70
C GLY A 218 -20.59 -6.22 38.23
N PHE A 219 -21.11 -7.31 37.68
CA PHE A 219 -20.30 -8.36 37.07
C PHE A 219 -21.06 -8.98 35.89
N ARG A 220 -20.33 -9.67 35.03
CA ARG A 220 -20.87 -10.52 33.96
C ARG A 220 -20.08 -11.82 33.91
N PHE A 221 -20.52 -12.79 33.12
CA PHE A 221 -19.71 -13.96 32.79
C PHE A 221 -19.13 -13.85 31.37
N SER A 222 -18.00 -14.52 31.14
CA SER A 222 -17.37 -14.67 29.83
C SER A 222 -17.16 -16.15 29.52
N LYS A 223 -17.10 -16.49 28.23
CA LYS A 223 -16.72 -17.84 27.77
C LYS A 223 -15.26 -18.17 28.11
N PHE A 224 -14.44 -17.16 28.35
CA PHE A 224 -13.04 -17.29 28.72
C PHE A 224 -12.86 -17.12 30.24
N HIS A 225 -11.65 -17.38 30.75
CA HIS A 225 -11.31 -17.25 32.17
C HIS A 225 -10.02 -16.43 32.43
N THR A 226 -9.48 -15.77 31.40
CA THR A 226 -8.26 -14.95 31.53
C THR A 226 -8.56 -13.46 31.35
N ARG A 227 -7.83 -12.61 32.10
CA ARG A 227 -7.95 -11.14 31.98
C ARG A 227 -7.65 -10.61 30.58
N ARG A 228 -6.75 -11.28 29.85
CA ARG A 228 -6.39 -10.92 28.48
C ARG A 228 -7.59 -11.13 27.55
N ASP A 229 -8.27 -12.26 27.67
CA ASP A 229 -9.42 -12.56 26.82
C ASP A 229 -10.60 -11.64 27.12
N PHE A 230 -10.83 -11.30 28.39
CA PHE A 230 -11.84 -10.31 28.77
C PHE A 230 -11.57 -8.94 28.13
N THR A 231 -10.31 -8.55 28.09
CA THR A 231 -9.87 -7.30 27.44
C THR A 231 -10.09 -7.38 25.95
N ASN A 232 -9.69 -8.48 25.30
CA ASN A 232 -9.88 -8.68 23.87
C ASN A 232 -11.37 -8.67 23.48
N GLU A 233 -12.22 -9.38 24.23
CA GLU A 233 -13.66 -9.41 24.01
C GLU A 233 -14.27 -8.00 24.09
N MET A 234 -13.86 -7.18 25.06
CA MET A 234 -14.31 -5.79 25.18
C MET A 234 -13.77 -4.92 24.03
N LEU A 235 -12.50 -5.06 23.66
CA LEU A 235 -11.90 -4.34 22.53
C LEU A 235 -12.60 -4.69 21.21
N ASP A 236 -12.95 -5.96 21.01
CA ASP A 236 -13.66 -6.41 19.82
C ASP A 236 -15.08 -5.87 19.78
N GLN A 237 -15.80 -5.81 20.91
CA GLN A 237 -17.10 -5.13 20.98
C GLN A 237 -17.02 -3.65 20.61
N ILE A 238 -16.01 -2.93 21.13
CA ILE A 238 -15.78 -1.52 20.80
C ILE A 238 -15.48 -1.38 19.29
N ARG A 239 -14.61 -2.22 18.74
CA ARG A 239 -14.26 -2.21 17.32
C ARG A 239 -15.49 -2.50 16.45
N SER A 240 -16.27 -3.51 16.79
CA SER A 240 -17.52 -3.84 16.08
C SER A 240 -18.53 -2.71 16.14
N PHE A 241 -18.63 -1.98 17.25
CA PHE A 241 -19.49 -0.79 17.34
C PHE A 241 -19.08 0.28 16.33
N TYR A 242 -17.80 0.64 16.27
CA TYR A 242 -17.30 1.68 15.37
C TYR A 242 -17.30 1.25 13.91
N ALA A 243 -17.00 -0.02 13.62
CA ALA A 243 -16.99 -0.59 12.27
C ALA A 243 -18.34 -0.45 11.55
N ARG A 244 -19.45 -0.31 12.29
CA ARG A 244 -20.76 0.00 11.68
C ARG A 244 -20.79 1.36 11.00
N TYR A 245 -20.01 2.34 11.46
CA TYR A 245 -20.09 3.74 11.02
C TYR A 245 -18.87 4.23 10.26
N THR A 246 -17.79 3.44 10.25
CA THR A 246 -16.51 3.82 9.64
C THR A 246 -16.16 2.93 8.47
N ASP A 247 -15.43 3.47 7.50
CA ASP A 247 -14.84 2.65 6.44
C ASP A 247 -13.59 1.91 6.93
N SER A 248 -13.20 0.89 6.16
CA SER A 248 -11.92 0.18 6.30
C SER A 248 -10.90 0.62 5.24
N SER A 249 -11.07 1.81 4.65
CA SER A 249 -10.27 2.27 3.52
C SER A 249 -8.97 2.94 3.96
N GLY A 250 -8.02 3.08 3.03
CA GLY A 250 -6.78 3.84 3.26
C GLY A 250 -5.73 3.15 4.14
N GLY A 251 -5.75 1.81 4.16
CA GLY A 251 -4.71 1.03 4.80
C GLY A 251 -3.48 0.81 3.91
N ASP A 252 -2.29 1.02 4.47
CA ASP A 252 -1.01 0.69 3.85
C ASP A 252 -0.66 -0.77 4.12
N GLN A 253 -0.37 -1.54 3.07
CA GLN A 253 0.11 -2.90 3.20
C GLN A 253 1.56 -2.90 3.70
N VAL A 254 1.78 -3.53 4.85
CA VAL A 254 3.11 -3.74 5.42
C VAL A 254 3.36 -5.25 5.45
N ASN A 255 4.48 -5.67 4.87
CA ASN A 255 4.96 -7.04 4.91
C ASN A 255 6.02 -7.16 6.02
N LEU A 256 5.67 -7.85 7.11
CA LEU A 256 6.59 -8.17 8.19
C LEU A 256 6.84 -9.68 8.17
N GLN A 257 8.05 -10.07 7.77
CA GLN A 257 8.52 -11.47 7.78
C GLN A 257 7.61 -12.44 7.01
N GLY A 258 7.07 -12.00 5.86
CA GLY A 258 6.24 -12.83 4.99
C GLY A 258 4.74 -12.81 5.30
N ILE A 259 4.31 -12.06 6.33
CA ILE A 259 2.90 -11.83 6.62
C ILE A 259 2.53 -10.40 6.20
N VAL A 260 1.60 -10.29 5.25
CA VAL A 260 1.05 -9.01 4.78
C VAL A 260 -0.08 -8.58 5.70
N PHE A 261 0.04 -7.40 6.29
CA PHE A 261 -1.01 -6.77 7.09
C PHE A 261 -1.37 -5.41 6.49
N ASN A 262 -2.66 -5.07 6.48
CA ASN A 262 -3.09 -3.70 6.21
C ASN A 262 -2.94 -2.90 7.52
N THR A 263 -1.90 -2.09 7.60
CA THR A 263 -1.81 -1.02 8.61
C THR A 263 -2.65 0.17 8.15
N ASN A 264 -3.09 1.09 9.02
CA ASN A 264 -3.91 2.27 8.63
C ASN A 264 -5.36 2.05 8.16
N GLY A 265 -5.84 0.80 8.05
CA GLY A 265 -7.24 0.53 7.67
C GLY A 265 -8.20 0.65 8.87
N GLY A 266 -9.34 1.33 8.68
CA GLY A 266 -10.41 1.39 9.68
C GLY A 266 -10.55 2.74 10.40
N GLY A 267 -11.75 3.04 10.91
CA GLY A 267 -11.98 4.17 11.82
C GLY A 267 -12.30 5.51 11.16
N ARG A 268 -12.28 5.60 9.82
CA ARG A 268 -12.56 6.86 9.10
C ARG A 268 -14.06 7.00 8.85
N LEU A 269 -14.59 8.19 9.13
CA LEU A 269 -15.98 8.48 8.78
C LEU A 269 -16.11 8.69 7.27
N PRO A 270 -17.04 7.99 6.59
CA PRO A 270 -17.27 8.13 5.16
C PRO A 270 -18.02 9.44 4.87
N LEU A 271 -17.36 10.59 5.05
CA LEU A 271 -17.97 11.93 4.97
C LEU A 271 -18.81 12.12 3.70
N GLU A 272 -18.37 11.56 2.57
CA GLU A 272 -19.11 11.59 1.31
C GLU A 272 -20.54 11.02 1.42
N LYS A 273 -20.70 9.88 2.12
CA LYS A 273 -22.01 9.25 2.33
C LYS A 273 -22.90 10.09 3.23
N TYR A 274 -22.32 10.70 4.27
CA TYR A 274 -23.04 11.61 5.16
C TYR A 274 -23.51 12.87 4.42
N LEU A 275 -22.61 13.53 3.69
CA LEU A 275 -22.91 14.75 2.92
C LEU A 275 -23.93 14.48 1.83
N THR A 276 -23.82 13.35 1.12
CA THR A 276 -24.81 12.88 0.15
C THR A 276 -26.19 12.75 0.79
N ALA A 277 -26.30 12.04 1.91
CA ALA A 277 -27.59 11.80 2.56
C ALA A 277 -28.22 13.10 3.07
N LEU A 278 -27.41 14.03 3.58
CA LEU A 278 -27.89 15.34 4.01
C LEU A 278 -28.34 16.20 2.82
N LEU A 279 -27.61 16.20 1.69
CA LEU A 279 -28.00 16.94 0.48
C LEU A 279 -29.33 16.41 -0.10
N GLU A 280 -29.49 15.10 -0.19
CA GLU A 280 -30.71 14.45 -0.69
C GLU A 280 -31.94 14.74 0.17
N ASN A 281 -31.75 14.90 1.49
CA ASN A 281 -32.82 15.18 2.44
C ASN A 281 -32.88 16.65 2.90
N ARG A 282 -32.08 17.56 2.30
CA ARG A 282 -31.87 18.94 2.76
C ARG A 282 -33.17 19.74 2.88
N ALA A 283 -34.03 19.65 1.86
CA ALA A 283 -35.33 20.33 1.87
C ALA A 283 -36.25 19.79 2.99
N GLY A 284 -36.25 18.48 3.21
CA GLY A 284 -37.05 17.84 4.25
C GLY A 284 -36.54 18.16 5.67
N LEU A 285 -35.23 18.21 5.85
CA LEU A 285 -34.60 18.63 7.11
C LEU A 285 -34.90 20.09 7.45
N ARG A 286 -34.82 21.02 6.48
CA ARG A 286 -35.21 22.43 6.66
C ARG A 286 -36.70 22.60 6.98
N ALA A 287 -37.55 21.79 6.35
CA ALA A 287 -39.00 21.79 6.59
C ALA A 287 -39.41 21.04 7.86
N GLY A 288 -38.49 20.33 8.52
CA GLY A 288 -38.78 19.46 9.66
C GLY A 288 -39.62 18.22 9.33
N SER A 289 -39.76 17.86 8.05
CA SER A 289 -40.52 16.68 7.60
C SER A 289 -39.72 15.38 7.65
N VAL A 290 -38.40 15.46 7.81
CA VAL A 290 -37.48 14.32 7.96
C VAL A 290 -36.58 14.57 9.17
N THR A 291 -36.26 13.53 9.94
CA THR A 291 -35.31 13.61 11.07
C THR A 291 -34.00 12.87 10.79
N PHE A 292 -32.93 13.20 11.52
CA PHE A 292 -31.65 12.51 11.38
C PHE A 292 -31.73 11.01 11.71
N GLU A 293 -32.60 10.62 12.65
CA GLU A 293 -32.86 9.22 13.01
C GLU A 293 -33.50 8.45 11.85
N GLN A 294 -34.42 9.09 11.11
CA GLN A 294 -35.05 8.48 9.94
C GLN A 294 -34.04 8.25 8.82
N ILE A 295 -33.14 9.22 8.58
CA ILE A 295 -32.06 9.08 7.59
C ILE A 295 -31.07 7.98 8.02
N ALA A 296 -30.69 7.95 9.31
CA ALA A 296 -29.82 6.92 9.85
C ALA A 296 -30.45 5.52 9.73
N LEU A 297 -31.73 5.37 10.08
CA LEU A 297 -32.47 4.12 9.97
C LEU A 297 -32.58 3.64 8.51
N ALA A 298 -32.83 4.54 7.57
CA ALA A 298 -32.86 4.21 6.14
C ALA A 298 -31.51 3.67 5.64
N SER A 299 -30.40 4.03 6.29
CA SER A 299 -29.05 3.54 5.98
C SER A 299 -28.66 2.26 6.72
N ALA A 300 -29.53 1.66 7.54
CA ALA A 300 -29.19 0.53 8.40
C ALA A 300 -28.69 -0.72 7.64
N ASN A 301 -29.13 -0.89 6.39
CA ASN A 301 -28.71 -1.98 5.51
C ASN A 301 -27.45 -1.64 4.67
N ASN A 302 -26.98 -0.39 4.73
CA ASN A 302 -25.76 0.04 4.04
C ASN A 302 -24.54 -0.31 4.89
N SER A 303 -23.42 -0.56 4.20
CA SER A 303 -22.11 -0.73 4.84
C SER A 303 -21.15 0.38 4.37
N PRO A 304 -20.65 1.23 5.28
CA PRO A 304 -21.12 1.49 6.66
C PRO A 304 -22.51 2.16 6.75
N GLN A 305 -23.15 2.03 7.92
CA GLN A 305 -24.36 2.73 8.35
C GLN A 305 -24.05 4.20 8.68
N LEU A 306 -25.06 5.06 8.60
CA LEU A 306 -24.96 6.46 8.99
C LEU A 306 -25.41 6.64 10.46
N SER A 307 -24.69 7.49 11.19
CA SER A 307 -25.02 7.90 12.55
C SER A 307 -25.82 9.19 12.56
N ALA A 308 -26.99 9.20 13.21
CA ALA A 308 -27.80 10.40 13.39
C ALA A 308 -27.01 11.55 14.04
N ARG A 309 -26.15 11.23 15.02
CA ARG A 309 -25.31 12.23 15.72
C ARG A 309 -24.30 12.90 14.79
N TYR A 310 -23.68 12.13 13.89
CA TYR A 310 -22.73 12.71 12.92
C TYR A 310 -23.45 13.50 11.83
N LEU A 311 -24.63 13.03 11.37
CA LEU A 311 -25.49 13.79 10.47
C LEU A 311 -25.86 15.15 11.07
N GLN A 312 -26.31 15.15 12.32
CA GLN A 312 -26.63 16.38 13.06
C GLN A 312 -25.42 17.31 13.18
N THR A 313 -24.26 16.79 13.58
CA THR A 313 -23.04 17.61 13.75
C THR A 313 -22.61 18.27 12.44
N LEU A 314 -22.66 17.53 11.33
CA LEU A 314 -22.33 18.06 10.00
C LEU A 314 -23.36 19.08 9.54
N TRP A 315 -24.66 18.80 9.73
CA TRP A 315 -25.73 19.73 9.41
C TRP A 315 -25.58 21.07 10.13
N GLU A 316 -25.42 21.04 11.46
CA GLU A 316 -25.21 22.24 12.28
C GLU A 316 -23.97 23.03 11.85
N SER A 317 -22.90 22.33 11.45
CA SER A 317 -21.66 22.98 10.99
C SER A 317 -21.83 23.71 9.65
N LEU A 318 -22.70 23.21 8.77
CA LEU A 318 -22.88 23.67 7.40
C LEU A 318 -24.05 24.63 7.22
N GLU A 319 -25.08 24.54 8.06
CA GLU A 319 -26.29 25.37 7.95
C GLU A 319 -26.14 26.75 8.63
N ASP A 320 -25.17 26.88 9.55
CA ASP A 320 -24.88 28.13 10.25
C ASP A 320 -24.06 29.11 9.36
N ALA A 321 -24.77 29.82 8.48
CA ALA A 321 -24.20 30.75 7.52
C ALA A 321 -23.55 32.01 8.16
N ASP A 322 -23.97 32.38 9.37
CA ASP A 322 -23.60 33.65 10.02
C ASP A 322 -22.45 33.50 11.02
N ARG A 323 -21.77 32.35 11.04
CA ARG A 323 -20.65 32.06 11.94
C ARG A 323 -19.30 32.39 11.26
N PRO A 324 -18.69 33.56 11.49
CA PRO A 324 -17.55 34.06 10.72
C PRO A 324 -16.20 33.38 11.04
N ASP A 325 -16.21 32.27 11.77
CA ASP A 325 -15.05 31.76 12.49
C ASP A 325 -14.06 30.93 11.62
N SER A 326 -14.38 30.68 10.34
CA SER A 326 -13.55 29.78 9.50
C SER A 326 -13.54 30.14 8.02
N LEU A 327 -12.37 30.57 7.54
CA LEU A 327 -12.08 30.83 6.12
C LEU A 327 -12.41 29.62 5.22
N LEU A 328 -12.21 28.40 5.72
CA LEU A 328 -12.41 27.17 4.96
C LEU A 328 -13.89 26.75 4.90
N LEU A 329 -14.60 26.88 6.02
CA LEU A 329 -16.00 26.49 6.08
C LEU A 329 -16.91 27.49 5.38
N ASN A 330 -16.53 28.77 5.29
CA ASN A 330 -17.36 29.79 4.64
C ASN A 330 -17.66 29.47 3.17
N ASN A 331 -16.65 29.04 2.40
CA ASN A 331 -16.86 28.63 1.01
C ASN A 331 -17.71 27.35 0.90
N LEU A 332 -17.48 26.39 1.79
CA LEU A 332 -18.28 25.17 1.87
C LEU A 332 -19.74 25.46 2.23
N ARG A 333 -20.00 26.38 3.16
CA ARG A 333 -21.33 26.85 3.54
C ARG A 333 -22.00 27.58 2.40
N ALA A 334 -21.29 28.45 1.68
CA ALA A 334 -21.82 29.13 0.51
C ALA A 334 -22.29 28.13 -0.56
N ALA A 335 -21.45 27.12 -0.88
CA ALA A 335 -21.83 26.03 -1.77
C ALA A 335 -22.99 25.19 -1.20
N TRP A 336 -23.00 24.95 0.12
CA TRP A 336 -24.05 24.22 0.83
C TRP A 336 -25.41 24.91 0.80
N HIS A 337 -25.47 26.24 0.78
CA HIS A 337 -26.72 26.98 0.66
C HIS A 337 -27.17 27.17 -0.80
N HIS A 338 -26.30 26.94 -1.77
CA HIS A 338 -26.64 26.97 -3.17
C HIS A 338 -27.45 25.73 -3.59
N ASP A 339 -28.45 25.91 -4.44
CA ASP A 339 -29.32 24.82 -4.93
C ASP A 339 -29.02 24.52 -6.39
N SER A 340 -27.91 23.79 -6.62
CA SER A 340 -27.54 23.29 -7.95
C SER A 340 -27.06 21.83 -7.90
N PRO A 341 -27.28 21.03 -8.97
CA PRO A 341 -26.74 19.68 -9.10
C PRO A 341 -25.22 19.62 -9.02
N GLU A 342 -24.53 20.67 -9.46
CA GLU A 342 -23.07 20.80 -9.46
C GLU A 342 -22.50 21.01 -8.05
N ALA A 343 -23.28 21.63 -7.15
CA ALA A 343 -22.86 21.92 -5.77
C ALA A 343 -22.49 20.64 -5.00
N ARG A 344 -23.15 19.51 -5.27
CA ARG A 344 -22.82 18.22 -4.63
C ARG A 344 -21.39 17.79 -4.94
N SER A 345 -20.98 17.81 -6.21
CA SER A 345 -19.63 17.42 -6.62
C SER A 345 -18.59 18.40 -6.06
N GLU A 346 -18.93 19.70 -6.06
CA GLU A 346 -18.07 20.75 -5.53
C GLU A 346 -17.79 20.59 -4.03
N ILE A 347 -18.83 20.40 -3.21
CA ILE A 347 -18.70 20.21 -1.76
C ILE A 347 -17.85 18.98 -1.45
N LEU A 348 -18.10 17.86 -2.11
CA LEU A 348 -17.35 16.62 -1.90
C LEU A 348 -15.87 16.77 -2.25
N GLN A 349 -15.56 17.40 -3.38
CA GLN A 349 -14.18 17.64 -3.79
C GLN A 349 -13.46 18.61 -2.85
N GLN A 350 -14.13 19.68 -2.41
CA GLN A 350 -13.55 20.63 -1.47
C GLN A 350 -13.26 19.96 -0.11
N VAL A 351 -14.20 19.20 0.43
CA VAL A 351 -14.00 18.47 1.71
C VAL A 351 -12.86 17.46 1.59
N ALA A 352 -12.79 16.69 0.50
CA ALA A 352 -11.71 15.72 0.29
C ALA A 352 -10.32 16.38 0.21
N ARG A 353 -10.21 17.52 -0.50
CA ARG A 353 -8.97 18.31 -0.58
C ARG A 353 -8.53 18.81 0.79
N TRP A 354 -9.44 19.41 1.55
CA TRP A 354 -9.12 19.91 2.88
C TRP A 354 -8.85 18.80 3.88
N GLN A 355 -9.56 17.66 3.81
CA GLN A 355 -9.26 16.51 4.65
C GLN A 355 -7.84 15.99 4.41
N SER A 356 -7.39 15.98 3.15
CA SER A 356 -6.03 15.54 2.79
C SER A 356 -4.96 16.57 3.17
N ALA A 357 -5.30 17.86 3.16
CA ALA A 357 -4.35 18.94 3.45
C ALA A 357 -4.20 19.25 4.95
N LEU A 358 -5.28 19.07 5.72
CA LEU A 358 -5.33 19.45 7.15
C LEU A 358 -5.13 18.27 8.09
N TRP A 359 -5.12 17.04 7.60
CA TRP A 359 -5.04 15.86 8.44
C TRP A 359 -4.10 14.81 7.87
N GLN A 360 -3.27 14.25 8.74
CA GLN A 360 -2.43 13.10 8.46
C GLN A 360 -2.90 11.91 9.28
N PHE A 361 -3.08 10.76 8.62
CA PHE A 361 -3.37 9.49 9.28
C PHE A 361 -2.07 8.69 9.43
N THR A 362 -1.79 8.21 10.64
CA THR A 362 -0.51 7.60 11.01
C THR A 362 -0.67 6.11 11.31
N THR A 363 0.39 5.34 11.04
CA THR A 363 0.40 3.89 11.23
C THR A 363 0.19 3.46 12.67
N VAL A 364 -0.93 2.76 12.89
CA VAL A 364 -1.23 2.05 14.15
C VAL A 364 -0.11 1.05 14.43
N GLY A 365 0.62 1.26 15.52
CA GLY A 365 1.82 0.51 15.90
C GLY A 365 3.08 1.37 16.07
N HIS A 366 3.12 2.57 15.46
CA HIS A 366 4.19 3.56 15.65
C HIS A 366 3.87 4.62 16.72
N ILE A 367 2.63 4.61 17.23
CA ILE A 367 2.16 5.54 18.27
C ILE A 367 2.92 5.28 19.58
N GLY A 368 3.51 6.34 20.16
CA GLY A 368 4.27 6.25 21.42
C GLY A 368 5.74 5.84 21.28
N LYS A 369 6.26 5.70 20.05
CA LYS A 369 7.71 5.59 19.80
C LYS A 369 8.38 6.93 20.12
N VAL A 370 9.64 6.91 20.57
CA VAL A 370 10.44 8.15 20.73
C VAL A 370 10.53 8.84 19.37
N ASN A 371 10.05 10.09 19.29
CA ASN A 371 9.89 10.87 18.06
C ASN A 371 8.92 10.26 17.02
N GLY A 372 8.02 9.37 17.44
CA GLY A 372 6.93 8.83 16.61
C GLY A 372 5.64 9.66 16.73
N PRO A 373 4.63 9.34 15.91
CA PRO A 373 3.33 10.00 15.98
C PRO A 373 2.68 9.82 17.36
N THR A 374 1.94 10.83 17.81
CA THR A 374 1.28 10.86 19.12
C THR A 374 -0.15 10.35 19.05
N SER A 375 -0.78 10.44 17.88
CA SER A 375 -2.14 9.96 17.61
C SER A 375 -2.27 9.34 16.22
N TRP A 376 -3.31 8.54 16.04
CA TRP A 376 -3.67 7.95 14.74
C TRP A 376 -4.08 9.00 13.70
N LEU A 377 -4.66 10.11 14.15
CA LEU A 377 -5.05 11.26 13.35
C LEU A 377 -4.35 12.49 13.92
N GLU A 378 -3.52 13.15 13.13
CA GLU A 378 -2.78 14.35 13.52
C GLU A 378 -3.18 15.56 12.65
N PRO A 379 -3.43 16.73 13.25
CA PRO A 379 -3.70 17.94 12.49
C PRO A 379 -2.42 18.43 11.80
N VAL A 380 -2.55 18.80 10.53
CA VAL A 380 -1.52 19.46 9.74
C VAL A 380 -1.90 20.92 9.61
N SER A 381 -1.00 21.82 10.00
CA SER A 381 -1.16 23.25 9.73
C SER A 381 -0.51 23.59 8.37
N PRO A 382 -1.29 23.91 7.33
CA PRO A 382 -0.73 24.35 6.05
C PRO A 382 -0.24 25.80 6.09
N ILE A 383 -0.43 26.52 7.20
CA ILE A 383 -0.04 27.93 7.34
C ILE A 383 1.47 28.00 7.57
N VAL A 384 2.18 28.52 6.56
CA VAL A 384 3.62 28.76 6.60
C VAL A 384 3.91 30.19 6.16
N SER A 385 4.93 30.81 6.76
CA SER A 385 5.38 32.16 6.36
C SER A 385 6.17 32.18 5.06
N ARG A 386 6.65 31.01 4.61
CA ARG A 386 7.45 30.81 3.40
C ARG A 386 7.28 29.39 2.88
N GLN A 387 7.13 29.22 1.58
CA GLN A 387 7.00 27.90 0.94
C GLN A 387 7.81 27.85 -0.36
N ASP A 388 8.63 26.81 -0.50
CA ASP A 388 9.31 26.51 -1.76
C ASP A 388 8.36 25.76 -2.70
N ILE A 389 8.13 26.32 -3.90
CA ILE A 389 7.30 25.69 -4.94
C ILE A 389 8.22 25.22 -6.07
N ARG A 390 8.12 23.95 -6.44
CA ARG A 390 8.85 23.35 -7.56
C ARG A 390 7.88 22.71 -8.54
N LEU A 391 7.91 23.16 -9.78
CA LEU A 391 7.02 22.69 -10.84
C LEU A 391 7.86 22.04 -11.96
N PRO A 392 7.73 20.72 -12.20
CA PRO A 392 8.42 20.07 -13.31
C PRO A 392 7.78 20.47 -14.66
N LEU A 393 8.50 21.26 -15.46
CA LEU A 393 7.99 21.77 -16.74
C LEU A 393 7.90 20.71 -17.85
N SER A 394 8.67 19.63 -17.75
CA SER A 394 8.68 18.54 -18.75
C SER A 394 7.34 17.80 -18.87
N ALA A 395 6.60 17.67 -17.77
CA ALA A 395 5.28 17.04 -17.76
C ALA A 395 4.18 17.92 -18.38
N LEU A 396 4.31 19.24 -18.25
CA LEU A 396 3.37 20.22 -18.82
C LEU A 396 3.50 20.30 -20.34
N ALA A 397 4.74 20.29 -20.84
CA ALA A 397 5.02 20.22 -22.27
C ALA A 397 4.41 18.95 -22.89
N ALA A 398 4.47 17.79 -22.22
CA ALA A 398 3.87 16.55 -22.70
C ALA A 398 2.33 16.55 -22.76
N ALA A 399 1.66 17.23 -21.80
CA ALA A 399 0.20 17.24 -21.67
C ALA A 399 -0.50 18.23 -22.62
N GLN A 400 0.21 19.24 -23.14
CA GLN A 400 -0.32 20.25 -24.07
C GLN A 400 -0.09 19.89 -25.56
N LEU A 401 0.49 18.72 -25.86
CA LEU A 401 0.84 18.31 -27.22
C LEU A 401 -0.25 17.46 -27.88
N ALA A 402 -0.98 18.03 -28.85
CA ALA A 402 -1.61 17.27 -29.92
C ALA A 402 -0.58 17.01 -31.04
N PRO A 403 -0.60 15.85 -31.75
CA PRO A 403 0.37 15.58 -32.81
C PRO A 403 0.01 16.38 -34.08
N GLY A 404 0.90 17.26 -34.53
CA GLY A 404 0.85 17.76 -35.92
C GLY A 404 1.20 19.23 -36.19
N GLU A 405 1.32 20.10 -35.18
CA GLU A 405 1.59 21.52 -35.45
C GLU A 405 3.08 21.86 -35.36
N SER A 406 3.67 22.22 -36.51
CA SER A 406 5.04 22.67 -36.72
C SER A 406 5.19 24.19 -36.50
N GLY A 407 4.59 24.72 -35.43
CA GLY A 407 4.76 26.10 -34.95
C GLY A 407 5.70 26.20 -33.73
N GLN A 408 6.18 27.42 -33.41
CA GLN A 408 6.92 27.70 -32.17
C GLN A 408 6.09 27.21 -30.97
N ARG A 409 6.63 26.23 -30.24
CA ARG A 409 5.96 25.60 -29.10
C ARG A 409 6.08 26.51 -27.87
N GLU A 410 4.98 26.78 -27.18
CA GLU A 410 4.87 27.71 -26.05
C GLU A 410 4.41 26.97 -24.78
N ILE A 411 4.97 27.33 -23.63
CA ILE A 411 4.54 26.92 -22.29
C ILE A 411 4.06 28.17 -21.55
N SER A 412 2.77 28.21 -21.19
CA SER A 412 2.22 29.26 -20.31
C SER A 412 2.15 28.78 -18.86
N LEU A 413 2.77 29.54 -17.95
CA LEU A 413 2.70 29.36 -16.50
C LEU A 413 1.90 30.50 -15.88
N TYR A 414 1.10 30.20 -14.87
CA TYR A 414 0.31 31.20 -14.15
C TYR A 414 0.77 31.29 -12.69
N LEU A 415 1.30 32.43 -12.29
CA LEU A 415 1.58 32.75 -10.88
C LEU A 415 0.33 33.37 -10.28
N VAL A 416 -0.32 32.63 -9.38
CA VAL A 416 -1.57 33.05 -8.73
C VAL A 416 -1.30 33.40 -7.27
N ALA A 417 -1.65 34.61 -6.87
CA ALA A 417 -1.66 35.06 -5.49
C ALA A 417 -3.12 35.28 -5.05
N GLY A 418 -3.51 34.72 -3.91
CA GLY A 418 -4.83 34.93 -3.29
C GLY A 418 -4.71 35.66 -1.96
N ASP A 419 -5.76 36.36 -1.54
CA ASP A 419 -5.84 37.17 -0.32
C ASP A 419 -6.35 36.38 0.90
N ALA A 420 -6.36 35.04 0.80
CA ALA A 420 -6.95 34.14 1.80
C ALA A 420 -8.41 34.49 2.21
N GLY A 421 -9.15 35.25 1.39
CA GLY A 421 -10.55 35.63 1.65
C GLY A 421 -10.74 36.72 2.71
N THR A 422 -9.69 37.44 3.11
CA THR A 422 -9.77 38.56 4.06
C THR A 422 -10.43 39.79 3.44
N SER A 423 -10.50 39.89 2.09
CA SER A 423 -10.95 41.06 1.33
C SER A 423 -10.23 42.37 1.69
N SER A 424 -9.12 42.30 2.44
CA SER A 424 -8.38 43.46 2.90
C SER A 424 -7.47 43.97 1.78
N SER A 425 -7.64 45.24 1.41
CA SER A 425 -6.69 45.94 0.54
C SER A 425 -5.35 46.09 1.26
N GLY A 426 -4.31 45.39 0.78
CA GLY A 426 -2.95 45.52 1.33
C GLY A 426 -2.15 44.21 1.37
N ASP A 427 -2.78 43.06 1.14
CA ASP A 427 -2.09 41.77 1.14
C ASP A 427 -1.16 41.65 -0.08
N VAL A 428 0.08 41.19 0.18
CA VAL A 428 1.12 41.01 -0.84
C VAL A 428 1.72 39.62 -0.76
N VAL A 429 2.06 39.07 -1.92
CA VAL A 429 2.82 37.82 -2.04
C VAL A 429 4.16 38.14 -2.70
N VAL A 430 5.24 37.68 -2.06
CA VAL A 430 6.60 37.80 -2.59
C VAL A 430 7.04 36.46 -3.16
N TRP A 431 7.16 36.40 -4.48
CA TRP A 431 7.84 35.31 -5.18
C TRP A 431 9.34 35.58 -5.12
N GLU A 432 10.04 34.85 -4.24
CA GLU A 432 11.46 35.08 -4.02
C GLU A 432 12.31 34.42 -5.09
N ARG A 433 13.07 35.24 -5.83
CA ARG A 433 14.02 34.80 -6.86
C ARG A 433 13.48 33.66 -7.75
N PRO A 434 12.28 33.80 -8.37
CA PRO A 434 11.68 32.74 -9.15
C PRO A 434 12.58 32.45 -10.36
N ARG A 435 12.82 31.16 -10.63
CA ARG A 435 13.87 30.72 -11.56
C ARG A 435 13.59 29.36 -12.18
N LEU A 436 14.15 29.14 -13.35
CA LEU A 436 14.23 27.86 -14.03
C LEU A 436 15.53 27.16 -13.64
N VAL A 437 15.42 25.89 -13.24
CA VAL A 437 16.54 25.08 -12.75
C VAL A 437 16.63 23.80 -13.58
N ALA A 438 17.83 23.47 -14.02
CA ALA A 438 18.13 22.22 -14.72
C ALA A 438 19.48 21.66 -14.24
N ALA A 439 19.57 20.33 -14.10
CA ALA A 439 20.78 19.68 -13.63
C ALA A 439 21.98 20.00 -14.54
N GLY A 440 23.12 20.35 -13.93
CA GLY A 440 24.34 20.71 -14.65
C GLY A 440 24.30 22.07 -15.35
N ARG A 441 23.26 22.89 -15.13
CA ARG A 441 23.11 24.22 -15.75
C ARG A 441 23.03 25.33 -14.68
N PRO A 442 23.39 26.58 -15.04
CA PRO A 442 23.07 27.75 -14.24
C PRO A 442 21.56 27.90 -14.03
N ASP A 443 21.16 28.39 -12.86
CA ASP A 443 19.80 28.88 -12.63
C ASP A 443 19.52 30.09 -13.54
N LEU A 444 18.37 30.09 -14.22
CA LEU A 444 17.89 31.22 -15.03
C LEU A 444 16.74 31.92 -14.30
N LEU A 445 16.95 33.15 -13.84
CA LEU A 445 15.91 33.94 -13.16
C LEU A 445 14.80 34.32 -14.15
N LEU A 446 13.53 34.30 -13.69
CA LEU A 446 12.39 34.67 -14.53
C LEU A 446 12.47 36.11 -15.06
N ARG A 447 13.19 37.00 -14.36
CA ARG A 447 13.42 38.39 -14.78
C ARG A 447 14.29 38.51 -16.03
N ASP A 448 15.15 37.53 -16.26
CA ASP A 448 16.20 37.55 -17.29
C ASP A 448 15.79 36.71 -18.52
N VAL A 449 14.72 35.89 -18.43
CA VAL A 449 14.21 35.03 -19.51
C VAL A 449 14.02 35.78 -20.83
N ARG A 450 13.45 37.00 -20.78
CA ARG A 450 13.17 37.79 -22.00
C ARG A 450 14.45 38.22 -22.72
N ASP A 451 15.47 38.61 -21.97
CA ASP A 451 16.74 39.07 -22.52
C ASP A 451 17.53 37.86 -23.07
N VAL A 452 17.59 36.78 -22.29
CA VAL A 452 18.28 35.54 -22.68
C VAL A 452 17.66 34.90 -23.93
N THR A 453 16.32 34.84 -24.04
CA THR A 453 15.65 34.29 -25.23
C THR A 453 15.91 35.12 -26.48
N ARG A 454 16.02 36.45 -26.37
CA ARG A 454 16.39 37.34 -27.48
C ARG A 454 17.81 37.08 -27.96
N GLU A 455 18.76 36.99 -27.03
CA GLU A 455 20.17 36.71 -27.37
C GLU A 455 20.34 35.33 -28.01
N LEU A 456 19.66 34.31 -27.49
CA LEU A 456 19.67 32.96 -28.08
C LEU A 456 19.09 32.94 -29.50
N ALA A 457 18.00 33.66 -29.75
CA ALA A 457 17.40 33.75 -31.08
C ALA A 457 18.36 34.41 -32.09
N ALA A 458 19.02 35.51 -31.70
CA ALA A 458 20.00 36.18 -32.54
C ALA A 458 21.22 35.28 -32.83
N HIS A 459 21.73 34.58 -31.82
CA HIS A 459 22.86 33.66 -31.98
C HIS A 459 22.52 32.46 -32.87
N ARG A 460 21.32 31.89 -32.73
CA ARG A 460 20.80 30.82 -33.59
C ARG A 460 20.76 31.25 -35.05
N GLN A 461 20.20 32.43 -35.33
CA GLN A 461 20.14 32.97 -36.70
C GLN A 461 21.53 33.16 -37.31
N GLN A 462 22.49 33.65 -36.51
CA GLN A 462 23.87 33.83 -36.95
C GLN A 462 24.56 32.48 -37.24
N LEU A 463 24.39 31.48 -36.37
CA LEU A 463 24.95 30.15 -36.58
C LEU A 463 24.39 29.46 -37.82
N PHE A 464 23.10 29.62 -38.09
CA PHE A 464 22.46 28.96 -39.22
C PHE A 464 22.81 29.63 -40.55
N SER A 465 22.95 30.95 -40.58
CA SER A 465 23.33 31.71 -41.79
C SER A 465 24.83 31.66 -42.15
N THR A 466 25.66 31.09 -41.28
CA THR A 466 27.10 30.98 -41.49
C THR A 466 27.62 29.53 -41.58
N ALA A 467 26.75 28.54 -41.48
CA ALA A 467 27.12 27.12 -41.43
C ALA A 467 28.02 26.68 -42.60
N GLU A 468 27.72 27.09 -43.83
CA GLU A 468 28.51 26.73 -45.01
C GLU A 468 29.95 27.25 -44.91
N ARG A 469 30.11 28.51 -44.48
CA ARG A 469 31.42 29.15 -44.30
C ARG A 469 32.19 28.56 -43.12
N CYS A 470 31.50 28.20 -42.04
CA CYS A 470 32.11 27.50 -40.91
C CYS A 470 32.62 26.10 -41.31
N LEU A 471 31.88 25.37 -42.14
CA LEU A 471 32.34 24.08 -42.68
C LEU A 471 33.53 24.25 -43.64
N ALA A 472 33.53 25.27 -44.49
CA ALA A 472 34.69 25.57 -45.34
C ALA A 472 35.96 25.85 -44.51
N ALA A 473 35.83 26.66 -43.46
CA ALA A 473 36.90 26.90 -42.49
C ALA A 473 37.36 25.59 -41.82
N ALA A 474 36.43 24.73 -41.40
CA ALA A 474 36.74 23.45 -40.79
C ALA A 474 37.45 22.46 -41.75
N SER A 475 37.14 22.49 -43.05
CA SER A 475 37.88 21.75 -44.07
C SER A 475 39.34 22.21 -44.11
N ARG A 476 39.58 23.53 -44.18
CA ARG A 476 40.92 24.13 -44.19
C ARG A 476 41.71 23.81 -42.92
N ALA A 477 41.05 23.83 -41.76
CA ALA A 477 41.63 23.46 -40.49
C ALA A 477 42.02 21.97 -40.45
N SER A 478 41.25 21.09 -41.08
CA SER A 478 41.50 19.64 -41.09
C SER A 478 42.70 19.22 -41.94
N GLU A 479 43.12 20.06 -42.89
CA GLU A 479 44.29 19.81 -43.76
C GLU A 479 45.62 20.15 -43.10
N THR A 480 45.60 20.86 -41.96
CA THR A 480 46.82 21.37 -41.31
C THR A 480 47.11 20.57 -40.05
N SER A 481 48.30 19.98 -39.93
CA SER A 481 48.70 19.19 -38.75
C SER A 481 49.10 20.04 -37.52
N GLN A 482 48.87 21.36 -37.54
CA GLN A 482 49.27 22.32 -36.49
C GLN A 482 48.05 22.81 -35.70
N THR A 483 48.29 23.36 -34.50
CA THR A 483 47.24 24.01 -33.70
C THR A 483 46.66 25.21 -34.45
N THR A 484 45.39 25.10 -34.83
CA THR A 484 44.68 26.11 -35.62
C THR A 484 44.39 27.36 -34.78
N ASP A 485 44.84 28.54 -35.22
CA ASP A 485 44.40 29.81 -34.66
C ASP A 485 42.96 30.10 -35.12
N ILE A 486 42.00 29.85 -34.23
CA ILE A 486 40.57 30.01 -34.49
C ILE A 486 40.22 31.46 -34.86
N HIS A 487 40.88 32.46 -34.26
CA HIS A 487 40.59 33.87 -34.54
C HIS A 487 41.07 34.28 -35.93
N ALA A 488 42.25 33.80 -36.35
CA ALA A 488 42.75 34.02 -37.71
C ALA A 488 41.84 33.35 -38.75
N LEU A 489 41.42 32.11 -38.50
CA LEU A 489 40.55 31.34 -39.40
C LEU A 489 39.15 31.94 -39.50
N ALA A 490 38.58 32.39 -38.37
CA ALA A 490 37.28 33.07 -38.34
C ALA A 490 37.30 34.34 -39.21
N LYS A 491 38.38 35.11 -39.15
CA LYS A 491 38.58 36.32 -39.96
C LYS A 491 38.72 36.00 -41.45
N GLU A 492 39.46 34.96 -41.81
CA GLU A 492 39.64 34.51 -43.20
C GLU A 492 38.31 34.14 -43.86
N PHE A 493 37.46 33.38 -43.16
CA PHE A 493 36.17 32.92 -43.69
C PHE A 493 35.00 33.87 -43.37
N SER A 494 35.28 35.03 -42.76
CA SER A 494 34.28 36.04 -42.38
C SER A 494 33.14 35.47 -41.50
N VAL A 495 33.48 34.63 -40.53
CA VAL A 495 32.55 34.04 -39.56
C VAL A 495 32.90 34.49 -38.14
N ASP A 496 31.95 34.37 -37.22
CA ASP A 496 32.21 34.64 -35.80
C ASP A 496 33.03 33.51 -35.16
N ALA A 497 33.97 33.88 -34.30
CA ALA A 497 34.89 32.92 -33.68
C ALA A 497 34.18 31.94 -32.74
N ALA A 498 33.12 32.36 -32.03
CA ALA A 498 32.36 31.46 -31.16
C ALA A 498 31.56 30.45 -31.99
N SER A 499 30.92 30.91 -33.07
CA SER A 499 30.23 30.04 -34.03
C SER A 499 31.17 29.00 -34.64
N LEU A 500 32.36 29.44 -35.09
CA LEU A 500 33.36 28.54 -35.66
C LEU A 500 33.88 27.54 -34.62
N THR A 501 34.12 27.99 -33.39
CA THR A 501 34.53 27.12 -32.28
C THR A 501 33.50 26.02 -32.03
N ALA A 502 32.21 26.36 -31.97
CA ALA A 502 31.14 25.38 -31.76
C ALA A 502 31.08 24.31 -32.87
N TRP A 503 31.27 24.73 -34.13
CA TRP A 503 31.36 23.80 -35.26
C TRP A 503 32.60 22.91 -35.20
N LEU A 504 33.77 23.49 -34.91
CA LEU A 504 35.03 22.77 -34.77
C LEU A 504 35.00 21.77 -33.62
N ASP A 505 34.46 22.15 -32.46
CA ASP A 505 34.28 21.30 -31.29
C ASP A 505 33.29 20.17 -31.57
N TYR A 506 32.18 20.46 -32.27
CA TYR A 506 31.22 19.42 -32.65
C TYR A 506 31.82 18.40 -33.63
N MET A 507 32.71 18.83 -34.52
CA MET A 507 33.36 17.96 -35.51
C MET A 507 34.69 17.34 -35.02
N GLY A 508 35.22 17.77 -33.88
CA GLY A 508 36.49 17.31 -33.35
C GLY A 508 37.69 17.77 -34.19
N ILE A 509 37.59 18.95 -34.81
CA ILE A 509 38.61 19.53 -35.68
C ILE A 509 39.33 20.64 -34.91
N GLY A 510 40.65 20.55 -34.74
CA GLY A 510 41.43 21.56 -34.01
C GLY A 510 41.30 21.49 -32.47
N SER A 511 40.46 20.60 -31.94
CA SER A 511 40.34 20.33 -30.51
C SER A 511 41.62 19.64 -29.99
N ALA A 512 42.52 20.41 -29.40
CA ALA A 512 43.76 19.95 -28.75
C ALA A 512 43.52 19.27 -27.38
N GLY A 513 42.41 18.57 -27.21
CA GLY A 513 42.05 17.88 -25.96
C GLY A 513 42.11 16.36 -26.12
N PRO A 514 42.55 15.61 -25.09
CA PRO A 514 42.49 14.15 -25.12
C PRO A 514 41.04 13.68 -25.26
N VAL A 515 40.82 12.59 -26.00
CA VAL A 515 39.51 11.93 -26.09
C VAL A 515 39.03 11.62 -24.68
N ARG A 516 37.83 12.10 -24.31
CA ARG A 516 37.25 11.83 -23.00
C ARG A 516 36.67 10.41 -22.97
N LEU A 517 37.41 9.50 -22.36
CA LEU A 517 36.92 8.17 -22.03
C LEU A 517 36.04 8.22 -20.77
N GLY A 518 35.20 7.20 -20.60
CA GLY A 518 34.36 7.06 -19.41
C GLY A 518 35.16 6.65 -18.17
N THR A 519 34.46 6.14 -17.15
CA THR A 519 35.10 5.69 -15.91
C THR A 519 35.83 4.37 -16.16
N PRO A 520 37.16 4.28 -15.96
CA PRO A 520 37.89 3.02 -16.15
C PRO A 520 37.33 1.91 -15.25
N ILE A 521 37.22 0.69 -15.77
CA ILE A 521 36.88 -0.51 -14.98
C ILE A 521 38.18 -1.01 -14.35
N GLY A 522 38.26 -0.99 -13.02
CA GLY A 522 39.53 -1.07 -12.30
C GLY A 522 39.70 -2.23 -11.32
N ARG A 523 38.63 -2.89 -10.85
CA ARG A 523 38.77 -4.04 -9.94
C ARG A 523 39.12 -5.31 -10.70
N LYS A 524 40.19 -5.99 -10.27
CA LYS A 524 40.68 -7.23 -10.87
C LYS A 524 39.80 -8.42 -10.48
N MET A 525 39.46 -9.23 -11.48
CA MET A 525 38.88 -10.57 -11.35
C MET A 525 39.93 -11.58 -11.79
N GLU A 526 40.63 -12.20 -10.83
CA GLU A 526 41.66 -13.21 -11.10
C GLU A 526 41.08 -14.63 -11.29
N ASN A 527 39.85 -14.86 -10.82
CA ASN A 527 39.18 -16.15 -10.90
C ASN A 527 37.68 -15.96 -11.12
N GLY A 528 37.28 -15.88 -12.39
CA GLY A 528 35.89 -15.75 -12.81
C GLY A 528 35.17 -17.09 -12.77
N ALA A 529 34.06 -17.16 -12.03
CA ALA A 529 33.19 -18.33 -11.92
C ALA A 529 33.91 -19.66 -11.56
N GLY A 530 35.02 -19.58 -10.82
CA GLY A 530 35.78 -20.75 -10.35
C GLY A 530 36.90 -21.23 -11.28
N TYR A 531 37.11 -20.58 -12.42
CA TYR A 531 38.18 -20.91 -13.37
C TYR A 531 39.31 -19.88 -13.33
N ALA A 532 40.54 -20.32 -13.09
CA ALA A 532 41.72 -19.43 -13.05
C ALA A 532 42.10 -18.85 -14.43
N PHE A 533 41.69 -19.51 -15.53
CA PHE A 533 41.88 -19.00 -16.89
C PHE A 533 40.75 -18.07 -17.36
N ILE A 534 39.75 -17.84 -16.51
CA ILE A 534 38.74 -16.80 -16.70
C ILE A 534 39.12 -15.63 -15.82
N SER A 535 39.57 -14.55 -16.45
CA SER A 535 40.04 -13.37 -15.74
C SER A 535 39.60 -12.10 -16.44
N GLY A 536 39.63 -10.97 -15.74
CA GLY A 536 39.29 -9.67 -16.32
C GLY A 536 39.04 -8.58 -15.29
N TRP A 537 38.25 -7.58 -15.68
CA TRP A 537 37.99 -6.40 -14.86
C TRP A 537 36.49 -6.30 -14.56
N HIS A 538 36.14 -5.84 -13.35
CA HIS A 538 34.75 -5.67 -12.96
C HIS A 538 34.52 -4.44 -12.08
N GLU A 539 33.25 -4.08 -11.89
CA GLU A 539 32.80 -3.14 -10.87
C GLU A 539 31.57 -3.70 -10.13
N ASP A 540 30.80 -2.85 -9.47
CA ASP A 540 29.53 -3.21 -8.82
C ASP A 540 28.46 -3.53 -9.88
N ASP A 541 27.33 -4.08 -9.42
CA ASP A 541 26.16 -4.41 -10.24
C ASP A 541 26.48 -5.28 -11.48
N ALA A 542 27.41 -6.21 -11.32
CA ALA A 542 27.85 -7.18 -12.33
C ALA A 542 28.49 -6.58 -13.61
N LEU A 543 28.82 -5.29 -13.62
CA LEU A 543 29.56 -4.66 -14.71
C LEU A 543 30.92 -5.35 -14.88
N SER A 544 31.21 -5.92 -16.06
CA SER A 544 32.48 -6.64 -16.26
C SER A 544 32.93 -6.76 -17.71
N ILE A 545 34.23 -6.98 -17.87
CA ILE A 545 34.89 -7.52 -19.06
C ILE A 545 35.73 -8.72 -18.64
N VAL A 546 35.59 -9.85 -19.33
CA VAL A 546 36.26 -11.11 -19.02
C VAL A 546 36.84 -11.75 -20.27
N ALA A 547 37.97 -12.41 -20.10
CA ALA A 547 38.68 -13.17 -21.12
C ALA A 547 38.74 -14.66 -20.75
N ASN A 548 38.70 -15.52 -21.77
CA ASN A 548 39.01 -16.93 -21.65
C ASN A 548 40.33 -17.20 -22.36
N SER A 549 41.39 -17.39 -21.58
CA SER A 549 42.76 -17.64 -22.11
C SER A 549 43.03 -19.10 -22.45
N SER A 550 42.04 -19.99 -22.27
CA SER A 550 42.18 -21.43 -22.45
C SER A 550 41.65 -21.93 -23.79
N ASP A 551 42.01 -23.17 -24.12
CA ASP A 551 41.42 -23.93 -25.23
C ASP A 551 40.04 -24.53 -24.90
N GLN A 552 39.48 -24.25 -23.71
CA GLN A 552 38.24 -24.85 -23.23
C GLN A 552 37.04 -23.93 -23.48
N HIS A 553 35.97 -24.49 -24.00
CA HIS A 553 34.66 -23.85 -23.94
C HIS A 553 34.12 -24.01 -22.52
N VAL A 554 33.76 -22.91 -21.87
CA VAL A 554 33.23 -22.90 -20.50
C VAL A 554 31.95 -22.11 -20.40
N ARG A 555 31.23 -22.32 -19.30
CA ARG A 555 29.98 -21.63 -19.02
C ARG A 555 30.12 -20.80 -17.75
N ILE A 556 30.10 -19.48 -17.90
CA ILE A 556 30.27 -18.51 -16.82
C ILE A 556 29.07 -17.55 -16.79
N PRO A 557 28.08 -17.87 -15.95
CA PRO A 557 26.65 -17.88 -16.28
C PRO A 557 26.20 -18.17 -17.74
N GLY A 558 26.83 -17.57 -18.75
CA GLY A 558 26.61 -17.76 -20.19
C GLY A 558 27.76 -18.50 -20.88
N ASN A 559 27.62 -18.81 -22.17
CA ASN A 559 28.60 -19.59 -22.93
C ASN A 559 29.79 -18.73 -23.36
N MET A 560 31.01 -19.19 -23.05
CA MET A 560 32.24 -18.51 -23.41
C MET A 560 33.15 -19.44 -24.23
N LYS A 561 33.50 -18.99 -25.43
CA LYS A 561 34.35 -19.75 -26.36
C LYS A 561 35.82 -19.70 -25.90
N PRO A 562 36.66 -20.67 -26.30
CA PRO A 562 38.11 -20.56 -26.18
C PRO A 562 38.63 -19.24 -26.78
N HIS A 563 39.66 -18.65 -26.18
CA HIS A 563 40.35 -17.44 -26.69
C HIS A 563 39.40 -16.30 -27.08
N SER A 564 38.40 -16.03 -26.23
CA SER A 564 37.35 -15.03 -26.52
C SER A 564 37.20 -14.01 -25.40
N ILE A 565 36.55 -12.89 -25.74
CA ILE A 565 36.21 -11.81 -24.82
C ILE A 565 34.69 -11.74 -24.66
N ALA A 566 34.23 -11.51 -23.42
CA ALA A 566 32.84 -11.24 -23.12
C ALA A 566 32.72 -10.08 -22.14
N VAL A 567 31.60 -9.36 -22.22
CA VAL A 567 31.28 -8.23 -21.35
C VAL A 567 29.87 -8.36 -20.78
N HIS A 568 29.64 -7.73 -19.64
CA HIS A 568 28.33 -7.66 -19.02
C HIS A 568 28.03 -6.22 -18.58
N PRO A 569 26.96 -5.57 -19.07
CA PRO A 569 26.56 -4.24 -18.62
C PRO A 569 25.95 -4.26 -17.21
N ALA A 570 25.86 -3.09 -16.56
CA ALA A 570 25.08 -2.88 -15.34
C ALA A 570 23.75 -2.17 -15.68
N PRO A 571 22.72 -2.16 -14.80
CA PRO A 571 21.41 -1.61 -15.13
C PRO A 571 21.43 -0.15 -15.60
N THR A 572 22.40 0.64 -15.12
CA THR A 572 22.56 2.06 -15.48
C THR A 572 23.86 2.37 -16.23
N LEU A 573 24.73 1.38 -16.49
CA LEU A 573 26.04 1.59 -17.10
C LEU A 573 26.29 0.61 -18.25
N SER A 574 26.77 1.14 -19.36
CA SER A 574 27.29 0.37 -20.49
C SER A 574 28.75 -0.01 -20.27
N VAL A 575 29.18 -1.15 -20.82
CA VAL A 575 30.60 -1.51 -20.94
C VAL A 575 31.11 -1.04 -22.29
N VAL A 576 32.28 -0.41 -22.30
CA VAL A 576 32.94 0.08 -23.51
C VAL A 576 34.33 -0.53 -23.63
N VAL A 577 34.60 -1.12 -24.78
CA VAL A 577 35.95 -1.53 -25.20
C VAL A 577 36.42 -0.56 -26.29
N GLY A 578 37.39 0.27 -25.96
CA GLY A 578 37.96 1.29 -26.85
C GLY A 578 39.32 0.88 -27.40
N TRP A 579 39.48 0.91 -28.72
CA TRP A 579 40.76 0.85 -29.40
C TRP A 579 41.23 2.27 -29.73
N LYS A 580 42.34 2.70 -29.14
CA LYS A 580 42.98 4.00 -29.39
C LYS A 580 44.01 3.83 -30.48
N SER A 581 43.85 4.57 -31.57
CA SER A 581 44.69 4.45 -32.75
C SER A 581 46.15 4.86 -32.47
N PRO A 582 47.13 3.96 -32.62
CA PRO A 582 48.54 4.33 -32.51
C PRO A 582 49.06 5.06 -33.77
N VAL A 583 48.26 5.07 -34.85
CA VAL A 583 48.64 5.50 -36.20
C VAL A 583 47.63 6.49 -36.80
N THR A 584 48.03 7.17 -37.87
CA THR A 584 47.12 7.97 -38.73
C THR A 584 46.99 7.27 -40.08
N GLY A 585 45.76 7.02 -40.54
CA GLY A 585 45.50 6.29 -41.78
C GLY A 585 44.02 5.97 -41.97
N THR A 586 43.73 4.97 -42.80
CA THR A 586 42.37 4.49 -43.06
C THR A 586 42.18 3.08 -42.52
N LEU A 587 41.03 2.79 -41.91
CA LEU A 587 40.68 1.49 -41.32
C LEU A 587 39.50 0.84 -42.03
N ASN A 588 39.57 -0.48 -42.14
CA ASN A 588 38.42 -1.35 -42.35
C ASN A 588 38.12 -2.09 -41.05
N ILE A 589 36.88 -1.99 -40.58
CA ILE A 589 36.44 -2.54 -39.28
C ILE A 589 35.41 -3.64 -39.49
N GLU A 590 35.64 -4.81 -38.93
CA GLU A 590 34.70 -5.92 -38.94
C GLU A 590 34.69 -6.63 -37.58
N GLY A 591 33.63 -7.37 -37.29
CA GLY A 591 33.53 -8.10 -36.03
C GLY A 591 32.14 -8.69 -35.81
N ALA A 592 31.90 -9.16 -34.59
CA ALA A 592 30.60 -9.72 -34.25
C ALA A 592 30.24 -9.50 -32.78
N VAL A 593 28.94 -9.40 -32.51
CA VAL A 593 28.36 -9.38 -31.16
C VAL A 593 27.41 -10.56 -31.03
N GLN A 594 27.54 -11.32 -29.95
CA GLN A 594 26.69 -12.47 -29.66
C GLN A 594 26.25 -12.49 -28.20
N HIS A 595 24.93 -12.46 -27.96
CA HIS A 595 24.34 -12.70 -26.64
C HIS A 595 24.74 -14.09 -26.11
N ALA A 596 25.51 -14.17 -25.03
CA ALA A 596 26.12 -15.42 -24.57
C ALA A 596 25.15 -16.33 -23.80
N HIS A 597 23.95 -15.85 -23.44
CA HIS A 597 22.92 -16.63 -22.74
C HIS A 597 21.79 -17.04 -23.69
N PRO A 598 21.81 -18.25 -24.27
CA PRO A 598 20.74 -18.71 -25.17
C PRO A 598 19.37 -18.89 -24.48
N GLU A 599 19.34 -19.09 -23.16
CA GLU A 599 18.12 -19.46 -22.43
C GLU A 599 17.44 -18.32 -21.62
N CYS A 600 18.08 -17.16 -21.46
CA CYS A 600 17.51 -16.04 -20.71
C CYS A 600 18.06 -14.66 -21.14
N GLY A 601 17.42 -13.60 -20.64
CA GLY A 601 17.74 -12.20 -20.95
C GLY A 601 16.91 -11.65 -22.11
N ASN A 602 16.76 -10.34 -22.20
CA ASN A 602 16.13 -9.66 -23.35
C ASN A 602 17.17 -9.23 -24.40
N GLY A 603 18.45 -9.57 -24.18
CA GLY A 603 19.56 -9.26 -25.06
C GLY A 603 20.15 -7.88 -24.79
N THR A 604 21.24 -7.56 -25.47
CA THR A 604 21.96 -6.30 -25.32
C THR A 604 21.83 -5.40 -26.54
N ALA A 605 21.81 -4.08 -26.31
CA ALA A 605 22.01 -3.11 -27.39
C ALA A 605 23.51 -2.90 -27.59
N TRP A 606 23.97 -2.84 -28.84
CA TRP A 606 25.37 -2.62 -29.17
C TRP A 606 25.54 -1.43 -30.12
N THR A 607 26.69 -0.76 -30.05
CA THR A 607 27.03 0.38 -30.91
C THR A 607 28.53 0.42 -31.17
N ILE A 608 28.91 0.73 -32.41
CA ILE A 608 30.28 1.08 -32.81
C ILE A 608 30.36 2.59 -32.99
N GLU A 609 31.29 3.23 -32.29
CA GLU A 609 31.53 4.67 -32.39
C GLU A 609 32.99 4.99 -32.72
N LEU A 610 33.23 6.07 -33.46
CA LEU A 610 34.52 6.72 -33.58
C LEU A 610 34.50 8.00 -32.73
N ARG A 611 35.46 8.13 -31.80
CA ARG A 611 35.56 9.27 -30.87
C ARG A 611 36.78 10.12 -31.20
N ARG A 612 36.57 11.43 -31.35
CA ARG A 612 37.59 12.46 -31.63
C ARG A 612 37.39 13.66 -30.71
N GLY A 613 38.27 13.87 -29.74
CA GLY A 613 38.07 14.90 -28.71
C GLY A 613 36.74 14.74 -27.97
N ASN A 614 35.82 15.68 -28.17
CA ASN A 614 34.46 15.67 -27.61
C ASN A 614 33.40 15.08 -28.58
N THR A 615 33.79 14.78 -29.82
CA THR A 615 32.88 14.28 -30.86
C THR A 615 32.76 12.77 -30.80
N ARG A 616 31.53 12.28 -30.96
CA ARG A 616 31.20 10.86 -31.16
C ARG A 616 30.52 10.71 -32.51
N GLN A 617 31.01 9.80 -33.35
CA GLN A 617 30.39 9.44 -34.63
C GLN A 617 29.93 8.00 -34.53
N ARG A 618 28.63 7.73 -34.72
CA ARG A 618 28.12 6.36 -34.75
C ARG A 618 28.39 5.75 -36.12
N LEU A 619 29.09 4.62 -36.14
CA LEU A 619 29.40 3.87 -37.36
C LEU A 619 28.41 2.73 -37.59
N ALA A 620 28.02 2.02 -36.53
CA ALA A 620 27.03 0.94 -36.59
C ALA A 620 26.30 0.79 -35.24
N ALA A 621 25.11 0.19 -35.24
CA ALA A 621 24.40 -0.18 -34.02
C ALA A 621 23.41 -1.31 -34.29
N GLY A 622 23.00 -2.01 -33.24
CA GLY A 622 22.01 -3.07 -33.32
C GLY A 622 21.63 -3.64 -31.97
N ILE A 623 20.88 -4.75 -32.00
CA ILE A 623 20.44 -5.50 -30.82
C ILE A 623 20.90 -6.93 -30.99
N SER A 624 21.56 -7.51 -29.98
CA SER A 624 21.93 -8.92 -29.94
C SER A 624 21.04 -9.68 -28.96
N HIS A 625 20.39 -10.75 -29.41
CA HIS A 625 19.48 -11.56 -28.60
C HIS A 625 19.45 -13.03 -29.08
N GLY A 626 19.11 -13.95 -28.17
CA GLY A 626 18.86 -15.36 -28.50
C GLY A 626 20.08 -16.13 -29.03
N ALA A 627 21.29 -15.79 -28.57
CA ALA A 627 22.55 -16.41 -28.98
C ALA A 627 22.87 -16.38 -30.49
N THR A 628 22.19 -15.52 -31.25
CA THR A 628 22.53 -15.30 -32.67
C THR A 628 23.82 -14.48 -32.77
N VAL A 629 24.75 -14.93 -33.62
CA VAL A 629 25.95 -14.14 -33.95
C VAL A 629 25.53 -13.03 -34.90
N ILE A 630 25.74 -11.78 -34.50
CA ILE A 630 25.43 -10.61 -35.31
C ILE A 630 26.73 -10.00 -35.82
N PRO A 631 27.08 -10.22 -37.10
CA PRO A 631 28.24 -9.57 -37.68
C PRO A 631 27.97 -8.07 -37.85
N TYR A 632 29.02 -7.27 -37.69
CA TYR A 632 29.03 -5.87 -38.08
C TYR A 632 30.22 -5.61 -39.01
N GLY A 633 30.00 -4.77 -40.02
CA GLY A 633 30.97 -4.49 -41.07
C GLY A 633 30.91 -5.44 -42.29
N PRO A 634 31.87 -5.33 -43.23
CA PRO A 634 33.01 -4.42 -43.16
C PRO A 634 32.57 -2.96 -43.21
N LEU A 635 33.02 -2.16 -42.25
CA LEU A 635 32.92 -0.72 -42.25
C LEU A 635 34.19 -0.20 -42.92
N GLU A 636 34.06 0.18 -44.18
CA GLU A 636 35.18 0.50 -45.05
C GLU A 636 35.56 1.99 -44.98
N ASP A 637 36.81 2.26 -45.31
CA ASP A 637 37.35 3.62 -45.51
C ASP A 637 37.20 4.57 -44.31
N ILE A 638 37.31 4.04 -43.09
CA ILE A 638 37.21 4.82 -41.86
C ILE A 638 38.52 5.57 -41.60
N ALA A 639 38.57 6.85 -41.92
CA ALA A 639 39.73 7.69 -41.63
C ALA A 639 39.94 7.87 -40.11
N VAL A 640 41.16 7.61 -39.62
CA VAL A 640 41.55 7.78 -38.22
C VAL A 640 42.84 8.57 -38.10
N ARG A 641 42.94 9.38 -37.04
CA ARG A 641 44.17 10.05 -36.61
C ARG A 641 44.78 9.32 -35.42
N GLN A 642 46.06 9.52 -35.19
CA GLN A 642 46.70 9.06 -33.97
C GLN A 642 45.95 9.63 -32.75
N ASN A 643 45.61 8.76 -31.80
CA ASN A 643 44.78 9.02 -30.61
C ASN A 643 43.25 9.08 -30.80
N ASP A 644 42.72 8.93 -32.03
CA ASP A 644 41.29 8.68 -32.20
C ASP A 644 40.92 7.33 -31.56
N VAL A 645 39.70 7.18 -31.04
CA VAL A 645 39.28 5.96 -30.33
C VAL A 645 38.05 5.33 -31.00
N VAL A 646 38.18 4.10 -31.49
CA VAL A 646 37.07 3.27 -31.94
C VAL A 646 36.50 2.51 -30.75
N CYS A 647 35.23 2.69 -30.44
CA CYS A 647 34.57 2.09 -29.26
C CYS A 647 33.51 1.07 -29.70
N LEU A 648 33.55 -0.13 -29.13
CA LEU A 648 32.41 -1.05 -29.09
C LEU A 648 31.74 -0.92 -27.72
N ILE A 649 30.47 -0.54 -27.74
CA ILE A 649 29.66 -0.24 -26.55
C ILE A 649 28.58 -1.29 -26.44
N ILE A 650 28.46 -1.95 -25.28
CA ILE A 650 27.39 -2.88 -24.94
C ILE A 650 26.56 -2.29 -23.80
N SER A 651 25.27 -2.08 -24.06
CA SER A 651 24.33 -1.39 -23.17
C SER A 651 23.21 -2.32 -22.69
N PRO A 652 22.70 -2.13 -21.46
CA PRO A 652 21.53 -2.86 -20.97
C PRO A 652 20.30 -2.46 -21.80
N ARG A 653 19.50 -3.43 -22.21
CA ARG A 653 18.32 -3.15 -23.02
C ARG A 653 17.13 -2.85 -22.11
N ASP A 654 16.54 -1.68 -22.27
CA ASP A 654 15.38 -1.22 -21.47
C ASP A 654 15.66 -1.20 -19.95
N GLY A 655 16.94 -1.00 -19.56
CA GLY A 655 17.39 -1.07 -18.15
C GLY A 655 17.46 -2.49 -17.59
N ASN A 656 17.14 -3.50 -18.39
CA ASN A 656 17.36 -4.90 -18.06
C ASN A 656 18.80 -5.28 -18.38
N HIS A 657 19.42 -5.98 -17.44
CA HIS A 657 20.80 -6.49 -17.52
C HIS A 657 20.86 -7.97 -17.08
N SER A 658 19.70 -8.61 -16.85
CA SER A 658 19.65 -9.98 -16.34
C SER A 658 20.00 -10.96 -17.46
N CYS A 659 21.02 -11.79 -17.24
CA CYS A 659 21.56 -12.73 -18.24
C CYS A 659 22.13 -12.03 -19.49
N ASP A 660 22.80 -10.89 -19.37
CA ASP A 660 23.25 -10.10 -20.53
C ASP A 660 24.75 -10.17 -20.84
N LEU A 661 25.40 -11.26 -20.40
CA LEU A 661 26.76 -11.56 -20.85
C LEU A 661 26.77 -11.63 -22.38
N THR A 662 27.66 -10.86 -23.00
CA THR A 662 27.73 -10.68 -24.44
C THR A 662 29.14 -10.95 -24.91
N SER A 663 29.32 -11.92 -25.80
CA SER A 663 30.58 -12.17 -26.49
C SER A 663 30.80 -11.11 -27.57
N ILE A 664 32.01 -10.56 -27.60
CA ILE A 664 32.39 -9.48 -28.51
C ILE A 664 33.71 -9.82 -29.20
N ASP A 665 33.84 -9.38 -30.46
CA ASP A 665 35.09 -9.44 -31.21
C ASP A 665 35.15 -8.30 -32.23
N MET A 666 36.34 -7.74 -32.44
CA MET A 666 36.61 -6.67 -33.39
C MET A 666 37.97 -6.87 -34.06
N THR A 667 37.99 -6.76 -35.38
CA THR A 667 39.18 -6.73 -36.22
C THR A 667 39.28 -5.39 -36.93
N LEU A 668 40.45 -4.76 -36.82
CA LEU A 668 40.78 -3.46 -37.41
C LEU A 668 41.95 -3.65 -38.36
N ASN A 669 41.73 -3.40 -39.64
CA ASN A 669 42.76 -3.49 -40.68
C ASN A 669 43.13 -2.09 -41.16
N SER A 670 44.36 -1.63 -40.95
CA SER A 670 44.80 -0.31 -41.42
C SER A 670 45.49 -0.36 -42.77
N SER A 671 45.19 0.64 -43.60
CA SER A 671 46.00 1.05 -44.75
C SER A 671 46.68 2.38 -44.42
N LEU A 672 47.99 2.36 -44.20
CA LEU A 672 48.76 3.56 -43.86
C LEU A 672 49.21 4.32 -45.12
N PRO A 673 49.44 5.64 -45.03
CA PRO A 673 49.87 6.46 -46.18
C PRO A 673 51.21 6.02 -46.80
N ASP A 674 52.06 5.33 -46.04
CA ASP A 674 53.36 4.80 -46.46
C ASP A 674 53.27 3.42 -47.14
N GLY A 675 52.06 2.87 -47.29
CA GLY A 675 51.80 1.55 -47.87
C GLY A 675 51.88 0.38 -46.90
N THR A 676 52.16 0.62 -45.62
CA THR A 676 52.21 -0.42 -44.58
C THR A 676 50.79 -0.83 -44.17
N THR A 677 50.57 -2.14 -43.96
CA THR A 677 49.31 -2.68 -43.44
C THR A 677 49.51 -3.31 -42.06
N LEU A 678 48.70 -2.90 -41.09
CA LEU A 678 48.67 -3.47 -39.74
C LEU A 678 47.27 -4.02 -39.44
N GLN A 679 47.22 -5.05 -38.62
CA GLN A 679 45.98 -5.66 -38.15
C GLN A 679 45.98 -5.74 -36.62
N TRP A 680 44.86 -5.33 -36.02
CA TRP A 680 44.55 -5.56 -34.62
C TRP A 680 43.32 -6.46 -34.52
N ASN A 681 43.39 -7.48 -33.69
CA ASN A 681 42.25 -8.34 -33.37
C ASN A 681 42.05 -8.36 -31.86
N MET A 682 40.85 -7.98 -31.41
CA MET A 682 40.52 -7.84 -29.99
C MET A 682 40.78 -9.12 -29.20
N ALA A 683 40.31 -10.27 -29.70
CA ALA A 683 40.48 -11.54 -29.01
C ALA A 683 41.97 -11.95 -28.92
N SER A 684 42.74 -11.74 -29.98
CA SER A 684 44.16 -12.07 -30.04
C SER A 684 45.01 -11.19 -29.12
N ASP A 685 44.72 -9.88 -29.07
CA ASP A 685 45.43 -8.93 -28.22
C ASP A 685 45.09 -9.12 -26.73
N LEU A 686 43.83 -9.44 -26.40
CA LEU A 686 43.33 -9.34 -25.03
C LEU A 686 43.15 -10.68 -24.31
N SER A 687 42.83 -11.77 -25.02
CA SER A 687 42.49 -13.03 -24.35
C SER A 687 43.65 -13.72 -23.62
N PRO A 688 44.94 -13.61 -24.05
CA PRO A 688 46.04 -14.27 -23.35
C PRO A 688 46.29 -13.75 -21.93
N ASP A 689 46.18 -12.43 -21.71
CA ASP A 689 46.42 -11.80 -20.40
C ASP A 689 45.66 -10.47 -20.26
N LEU A 690 44.33 -10.52 -20.17
CA LEU A 690 43.49 -9.33 -20.02
C LEU A 690 43.85 -8.46 -18.79
N LEU A 691 44.49 -9.04 -17.78
CA LEU A 691 44.89 -8.37 -16.54
C LEU A 691 46.24 -7.63 -16.63
N ALA A 692 46.94 -7.68 -17.77
CA ALA A 692 48.22 -7.00 -17.97
C ALA A 692 48.12 -5.48 -17.76
N GLY A 693 46.98 -4.88 -18.09
CA GLY A 693 46.73 -3.46 -17.85
C GLY A 693 45.36 -2.97 -18.32
N ASN A 694 45.00 -1.78 -17.86
CA ASN A 694 43.92 -0.97 -18.42
C ASN A 694 44.37 0.51 -18.30
N PRO A 695 44.99 1.09 -19.35
CA PRO A 695 45.05 0.57 -20.73
C PRO A 695 45.92 -0.68 -20.91
N HIS A 696 45.56 -1.48 -21.91
CA HIS A 696 46.23 -2.71 -22.32
C HIS A 696 46.98 -2.49 -23.64
N ALA A 697 48.14 -3.13 -23.76
CA ALA A 697 48.99 -3.03 -24.95
C ALA A 697 48.39 -3.82 -26.14
N ASP A 698 48.81 -3.52 -27.37
CA ASP A 698 48.55 -4.39 -28.52
C ASP A 698 49.68 -5.43 -28.74
N GLN A 699 49.45 -6.40 -29.63
CA GLN A 699 50.47 -7.36 -30.05
C GLN A 699 51.69 -6.75 -30.76
N HIS A 700 51.61 -5.48 -31.19
CA HIS A 700 52.68 -4.76 -31.88
C HIS A 700 53.59 -3.98 -30.92
N GLY A 701 53.31 -4.01 -29.61
CA GLY A 701 54.13 -3.39 -28.55
C GLY A 701 53.74 -1.96 -28.19
N HIS A 702 52.61 -1.44 -28.68
CA HIS A 702 52.08 -0.15 -28.27
C HIS A 702 51.33 -0.27 -26.94
N LEU A 703 51.75 0.47 -25.90
CA LEU A 703 51.29 0.27 -24.51
C LEU A 703 49.90 0.84 -24.18
N ASP A 704 49.34 1.72 -25.02
CA ASP A 704 48.14 2.52 -24.72
C ASP A 704 47.05 2.36 -25.79
N VAL A 705 46.76 1.11 -26.18
CA VAL A 705 45.86 0.81 -27.32
C VAL A 705 44.46 0.42 -26.87
N TRP A 706 44.31 -0.57 -25.99
CA TRP A 706 43.00 -1.06 -25.58
C TRP A 706 42.59 -0.49 -24.23
N HIS A 707 41.38 0.06 -24.15
CA HIS A 707 40.84 0.72 -22.97
C HIS A 707 39.51 0.09 -22.57
N PHE A 708 39.33 -0.19 -21.28
CA PHE A 708 38.09 -0.75 -20.73
C PHE A 708 37.46 0.24 -19.75
N PHE A 709 36.29 0.76 -20.08
CA PHE A 709 35.64 1.77 -19.26
C PHE A 709 34.12 1.65 -19.34
N SER A 710 33.44 2.36 -18.46
CA SER A 710 32.00 2.41 -18.38
C SER A 710 31.46 3.82 -18.58
N GLU A 711 30.24 3.90 -19.11
CA GLU A 711 29.52 5.15 -19.26
C GLU A 711 28.02 4.96 -18.99
N PRO A 712 27.27 6.03 -18.64
CA PRO A 712 25.83 5.93 -18.42
C PRO A 712 25.10 5.31 -19.62
N ALA A 713 24.28 4.28 -19.35
CA ALA A 713 23.52 3.56 -20.38
C ALA A 713 22.46 4.44 -21.07
N THR A 714 21.93 5.42 -20.34
CA THR A 714 21.02 6.44 -20.84
C THR A 714 21.67 7.81 -20.72
N GLY A 715 21.54 8.63 -21.77
CA GLY A 715 22.11 9.99 -21.78
C GLY A 715 23.62 10.02 -22.02
N SER A 716 24.06 9.48 -23.15
CA SER A 716 25.41 9.73 -23.70
C SER A 716 25.81 11.19 -23.47
N THR A 717 26.93 11.40 -22.78
CA THR A 717 27.42 12.74 -22.40
C THR A 717 28.01 13.52 -23.59
N GLY A 718 27.98 12.96 -24.81
CA GLY A 718 28.41 13.60 -26.04
C GLY A 718 27.33 13.57 -27.14
N HIS A 719 27.33 14.60 -28.00
CA HIS A 719 26.46 14.65 -29.17
C HIS A 719 26.98 13.69 -30.25
N VAL A 720 26.11 12.78 -30.69
CA VAL A 720 26.45 11.76 -31.69
C VAL A 720 26.01 12.22 -33.07
N ILE A 721 26.95 12.38 -34.00
CA ILE A 721 26.64 12.68 -35.41
C ILE A 721 25.89 11.47 -36.01
N PRO A 722 24.65 11.62 -36.50
CA PRO A 722 23.88 10.51 -37.06
C PRO A 722 24.54 9.95 -38.33
N ALA A 723 24.69 8.63 -38.40
CA ALA A 723 25.23 7.94 -39.58
C ALA A 723 24.40 8.27 -40.83
N GLY A 724 25.06 8.56 -41.95
CA GLY A 724 24.40 8.89 -43.22
C GLY A 724 23.80 10.30 -43.32
N SER A 725 23.88 11.12 -42.27
CA SER A 725 23.49 12.53 -42.31
C SER A 725 24.39 13.35 -43.25
N LEU A 726 23.93 14.53 -43.67
CA LEU A 726 24.70 15.47 -44.48
C LEU A 726 26.06 15.80 -43.87
N LEU A 727 26.13 15.96 -42.54
CA LEU A 727 27.39 16.23 -41.85
C LEU A 727 28.31 14.99 -41.83
N ALA A 728 27.75 13.78 -41.64
CA ALA A 728 28.53 12.55 -41.71
C ALA A 728 29.12 12.34 -43.11
N LYS A 729 28.33 12.56 -44.17
CA LYS A 729 28.78 12.50 -45.57
C LYS A 729 29.85 13.56 -45.85
N TRP A 730 29.68 14.77 -45.31
CA TRP A 730 30.66 15.85 -45.44
C TRP A 730 32.00 15.50 -44.78
N GLN A 731 32.00 14.73 -43.69
CA GLN A 731 33.23 14.29 -43.02
C GLN A 731 33.99 13.20 -43.78
N SER A 732 33.30 12.30 -44.49
CA SER A 732 33.90 11.21 -45.26
C SER A 732 34.23 11.57 -46.71
N GLU A 733 33.77 12.73 -47.21
CA GLU A 733 33.97 13.13 -48.60
C GLU A 733 35.38 13.69 -48.83
N ALA A 734 36.12 13.06 -49.75
CA ALA A 734 37.48 13.46 -50.14
C ALA A 734 37.48 14.55 -51.23
N ASP A 735 36.42 14.65 -52.03
CA ASP A 735 36.31 15.64 -53.10
C ASP A 735 35.85 17.01 -52.56
N SER A 736 36.74 18.01 -52.65
CA SER A 736 36.48 19.37 -52.19
C SER A 736 35.21 20.04 -52.76
N ILE A 737 34.83 19.73 -54.01
CA ILE A 737 33.65 20.30 -54.67
C ILE A 737 32.38 19.68 -54.08
N LYS A 738 32.35 18.35 -53.96
CA LYS A 738 31.21 17.63 -53.35
C LYS A 738 31.05 18.01 -51.88
N ARG A 739 32.16 18.21 -51.17
CA ARG A 739 32.18 18.67 -49.78
C ARG A 739 31.58 20.07 -49.64
N SER A 740 31.85 20.99 -50.56
CA SER A 740 31.19 22.32 -50.59
C SER A 740 29.68 22.22 -50.84
N LEU A 741 29.24 21.32 -51.72
CA LEU A 741 27.81 21.10 -51.99
C LEU A 741 27.06 20.58 -50.76
N LEU A 742 27.65 19.62 -50.03
CA LEU A 742 27.09 19.09 -48.79
C LEU A 742 26.99 20.17 -47.70
N ALA A 743 27.96 21.09 -47.63
CA ALA A 743 27.92 22.21 -46.69
C ALA A 743 26.76 23.18 -46.99
N ALA A 744 26.52 23.50 -48.27
CA ALA A 744 25.39 24.33 -48.69
C ALA A 744 24.04 23.66 -48.39
N GLN A 745 23.94 22.33 -48.60
CA GLN A 745 22.74 21.56 -48.24
C GLN A 745 22.49 21.56 -46.72
N LEU A 746 23.54 21.44 -45.90
CA LEU A 746 23.40 21.50 -44.44
C LEU A 746 22.94 22.89 -43.96
N GLN A 747 23.46 23.96 -44.56
CA GLN A 747 23.00 25.32 -44.27
C GLN A 747 21.52 25.50 -44.61
N ASN A 748 21.08 24.98 -45.77
CA ASN A 748 19.67 25.00 -46.16
C ASN A 748 18.79 24.22 -45.17
N LEU A 749 19.24 23.04 -44.72
CA LEU A 749 18.56 22.25 -43.70
C LEU A 749 18.38 23.04 -42.39
N LEU A 750 19.41 23.78 -41.95
CA LEU A 750 19.33 24.58 -40.73
C LEU A 750 18.38 25.78 -40.86
N GLN A 751 18.34 26.42 -42.03
CA GLN A 751 17.50 27.59 -42.28
C GLN A 751 16.03 27.24 -42.52
N ASN A 752 15.77 26.13 -43.24
CA ASN A 752 14.43 25.80 -43.74
C ASN A 752 13.82 24.54 -43.09
N GLY A 753 14.59 23.85 -42.25
CA GLY A 753 14.19 22.57 -41.64
C GLY A 753 14.23 21.38 -42.61
N PRO A 754 13.99 20.17 -42.11
CA PRO A 754 13.94 18.95 -42.92
C PRO A 754 12.66 18.95 -43.78
N GLN A 755 12.75 19.48 -45.01
CA GLN A 755 11.62 19.51 -45.93
C GLN A 755 11.22 18.09 -46.35
N ASN A 756 9.99 17.68 -46.01
CA ASN A 756 9.37 16.40 -46.41
C ASN A 756 10.13 15.12 -46.00
N ALA A 757 11.06 15.17 -45.04
CA ALA A 757 11.75 13.98 -44.54
C ALA A 757 11.00 13.35 -43.36
N PRO A 758 10.96 12.01 -43.25
CA PRO A 758 10.52 11.33 -42.04
C PRO A 758 11.27 11.86 -40.80
N GLY A 759 10.56 12.01 -39.68
CA GLY A 759 11.12 12.60 -38.45
C GLY A 759 12.28 11.81 -37.84
N ASP A 760 12.45 10.55 -38.22
CA ASP A 760 13.51 9.62 -37.83
C ASP A 760 14.65 9.53 -38.86
N SER A 761 14.60 10.28 -39.97
CA SER A 761 15.69 10.34 -40.93
C SER A 761 16.97 10.91 -40.30
N PRO A 762 18.17 10.48 -40.75
CA PRO A 762 19.44 10.97 -40.20
C PRO A 762 19.56 12.50 -40.19
N ASP A 763 19.03 13.17 -41.22
CA ASP A 763 19.05 14.63 -41.34
C ASP A 763 18.01 15.31 -40.45
N ALA A 764 16.84 14.70 -40.22
CA ALA A 764 15.87 15.20 -39.24
C ALA A 764 16.42 15.10 -37.81
N ILE A 765 17.07 13.99 -37.47
CA ILE A 765 17.75 13.80 -36.17
C ILE A 765 18.89 14.82 -36.03
N LEU A 766 19.73 14.99 -37.06
CA LEU A 766 20.80 15.97 -37.05
C LEU A 766 20.26 17.39 -36.87
N TYR A 767 19.19 17.76 -37.60
CA TYR A 767 18.55 19.06 -37.45
C TYR A 767 18.04 19.28 -36.01
N GLN A 768 17.33 18.31 -35.43
CA GLN A 768 16.86 18.39 -34.04
C GLN A 768 18.02 18.56 -33.05
N GLN A 769 19.12 17.82 -33.24
CA GLN A 769 20.31 17.94 -32.40
C GLN A 769 20.95 19.33 -32.52
N LEU A 770 21.20 19.81 -33.74
CA LEU A 770 21.87 21.08 -34.00
C LEU A 770 21.04 22.31 -33.58
N THR A 771 19.71 22.19 -33.64
CA THR A 771 18.78 23.28 -33.28
C THR A 771 18.33 23.25 -31.82
N SER A 772 18.59 22.16 -31.08
CA SER A 772 18.30 22.09 -29.64
C SER A 772 19.14 23.10 -28.88
N LEU A 773 18.53 23.81 -27.91
CA LEU A 773 19.25 24.68 -26.97
C LEU A 773 20.35 23.92 -26.20
N SER A 774 20.10 22.65 -25.91
CA SER A 774 21.09 21.76 -25.29
C SER A 774 22.04 21.08 -26.28
N GLY A 775 21.88 21.38 -27.56
CA GLY A 775 22.64 20.81 -28.66
C GLY A 775 24.09 21.29 -28.74
N PRO A 776 24.89 20.68 -29.62
CA PRO A 776 26.32 20.93 -29.73
C PRO A 776 26.66 22.37 -30.15
N LEU A 777 25.78 23.02 -30.92
CA LEU A 777 26.01 24.40 -31.38
C LEU A 777 25.47 25.46 -30.43
N MET A 778 24.41 25.15 -29.67
CA MET A 778 23.71 26.13 -28.81
C MET A 778 24.16 26.10 -27.35
N SER A 779 24.69 24.97 -26.87
CA SER A 779 25.06 24.78 -25.46
C SER A 779 26.16 25.74 -25.00
N SER A 780 27.12 26.06 -25.86
CA SER A 780 28.18 27.05 -25.58
C SER A 780 27.62 28.47 -25.45
N ALA A 781 26.63 28.83 -26.28
CA ALA A 781 25.96 30.13 -26.23
C ALA A 781 25.25 30.33 -24.87
N LEU A 782 24.51 29.32 -24.41
CA LEU A 782 23.88 29.33 -23.08
C LEU A 782 24.89 29.51 -21.94
N GLN A 783 26.04 28.84 -22.01
CA GLN A 783 27.10 28.99 -21.00
C GLN A 783 27.68 30.41 -21.02
N MET A 784 27.97 30.98 -22.19
CA MET A 784 28.51 32.34 -22.30
C MET A 784 27.56 33.40 -21.74
N ILE A 785 26.26 33.29 -22.03
CA ILE A 785 25.22 34.20 -21.52
C ILE A 785 25.18 34.13 -19.98
N SER A 786 25.21 32.92 -19.42
CA SER A 786 25.18 32.72 -17.97
C SER A 786 26.42 33.20 -17.20
N VAL A 787 27.59 33.25 -17.86
CA VAL A 787 28.85 33.72 -17.25
C VAL A 787 28.92 35.24 -17.26
N ARG A 788 28.38 35.90 -18.30
CA ARG A 788 28.28 37.37 -18.34
C ARG A 788 27.44 37.90 -17.18
N GLU A 789 26.29 37.31 -16.89
CA GLU A 789 25.43 37.75 -15.78
C GLU A 789 26.06 37.58 -14.38
N ARG A 790 26.96 36.60 -14.20
CA ARG A 790 27.71 36.45 -12.94
C ARG A 790 28.86 37.44 -12.78
N SER A 791 29.41 37.93 -13.90
CA SER A 791 30.56 38.84 -13.89
C SER A 791 30.16 40.31 -13.84
N THR A 792 28.96 40.66 -14.31
CA THR A 792 28.40 42.01 -14.21
C THR A 792 27.40 42.11 -13.05
N GLY A 793 27.90 42.05 -11.81
CA GLY A 793 27.16 42.47 -10.61
C GLY A 793 26.87 43.98 -10.53
N SER A 794 26.93 44.70 -11.64
CA SER A 794 26.73 46.14 -11.74
C SER A 794 26.16 46.49 -13.11
N SER A 795 25.10 47.28 -13.08
CA SER A 795 24.52 48.01 -14.21
C SER A 795 25.56 48.59 -15.17
N SER A 796 25.43 48.30 -16.46
CA SER A 796 25.71 49.30 -17.49
C SER A 796 24.44 49.52 -18.30
N ALA A 797 23.73 50.58 -17.94
CA ALA A 797 22.90 51.30 -18.87
C ALA A 797 23.83 51.91 -19.92
N ASN A 798 24.05 51.20 -21.03
CA ASN A 798 24.53 51.81 -22.25
C ASN A 798 23.54 51.46 -23.35
N GLY A 799 22.71 52.46 -23.67
CA GLY A 799 21.78 52.43 -24.77
C GLY A 799 22.51 52.13 -26.07
N VAL A 800 22.19 50.97 -26.63
CA VAL A 800 22.14 50.82 -28.07
C VAL A 800 20.66 50.54 -28.36
N ASN A 801 19.98 51.56 -28.88
CA ASN A 801 18.68 51.37 -29.52
C ASN A 801 18.89 50.39 -30.67
N ALA A 802 18.49 49.14 -30.43
CA ALA A 802 18.35 48.09 -31.43
C ALA A 802 16.88 47.66 -31.44
N ASP A 803 15.99 48.62 -31.72
CA ASP A 803 14.54 48.42 -31.89
C ASP A 803 14.15 48.07 -33.34
N GLU A 804 15.10 48.00 -34.27
CA GLU A 804 14.80 47.62 -35.65
C GLU A 804 15.11 46.15 -35.90
N GLY A 805 14.14 45.26 -35.63
CA GLY A 805 14.10 43.93 -36.24
C GLY A 805 13.39 42.79 -35.51
N LEU A 806 13.13 42.87 -34.20
CA LEU A 806 12.53 41.78 -33.41
C LEU A 806 11.61 42.31 -32.27
N GLU A 807 10.83 43.36 -32.53
CA GLU A 807 9.71 43.73 -31.65
C GLU A 807 8.67 42.60 -31.66
N GLY A 808 8.39 41.98 -30.50
CA GLY A 808 7.20 41.13 -30.35
C GLY A 808 7.40 39.70 -29.83
N LEU A 809 8.57 39.30 -29.32
CA LEU A 809 8.69 37.99 -28.67
C LEU A 809 8.01 38.00 -27.28
N PRO A 810 6.95 37.20 -27.04
CA PRO A 810 6.10 37.31 -25.84
C PRO A 810 6.71 36.65 -24.58
N TRP A 811 8.02 36.37 -24.58
CA TRP A 811 8.66 35.51 -23.59
C TRP A 811 9.00 36.23 -22.28
N GLY A 812 8.80 35.53 -21.16
CA GLY A 812 9.12 35.99 -19.81
C GLY A 812 8.25 37.14 -19.30
N LEU A 813 8.53 37.54 -18.05
CA LEU A 813 7.89 38.70 -17.43
C LEU A 813 8.63 40.00 -17.76
N ASP A 814 7.94 41.12 -17.63
CA ASP A 814 8.57 42.44 -17.70
C ASP A 814 9.53 42.63 -16.52
N ARG A 815 10.78 42.97 -16.83
CA ARG A 815 11.86 43.16 -15.85
C ARG A 815 11.55 44.26 -14.84
N SER A 816 10.75 45.26 -15.21
CA SER A 816 10.32 46.35 -14.31
C SER A 816 9.46 45.89 -13.14
N LYS A 817 8.88 44.68 -13.20
CA LYS A 817 8.07 44.10 -12.11
C LYS A 817 8.91 43.52 -10.97
N PHE A 818 10.22 43.30 -11.18
CA PHE A 818 11.09 42.70 -10.17
C PHE A 818 11.76 43.78 -9.31
N GLY A 819 11.85 43.54 -8.00
CA GLY A 819 12.32 44.53 -7.02
C GLY A 819 11.36 45.70 -6.78
N ALA A 820 10.21 45.73 -7.44
CA ALA A 820 9.17 46.75 -7.27
C ALA A 820 8.12 46.28 -6.26
N HIS A 821 7.59 47.21 -5.46
CA HIS A 821 6.48 46.95 -4.56
C HIS A 821 5.17 47.50 -5.17
N PRO A 822 4.06 46.74 -5.21
CA PRO A 822 2.80 47.16 -5.84
C PRO A 822 2.19 48.46 -5.28
N ALA A 823 2.43 48.73 -3.99
CA ALA A 823 1.94 49.91 -3.28
C ALA A 823 2.90 51.12 -3.33
N ASP A 824 4.06 51.01 -3.99
CA ASP A 824 5.04 52.09 -4.03
C ASP A 824 4.74 53.09 -5.16
N ASN A 825 3.82 54.02 -4.88
CA ASN A 825 3.61 55.22 -5.71
C ASN A 825 4.59 56.36 -5.34
N GLY A 826 5.75 56.05 -4.74
CA GLY A 826 6.76 57.03 -4.34
C GLY A 826 6.44 57.82 -3.07
N LEU A 827 5.53 57.33 -2.22
CA LEU A 827 5.01 58.06 -1.06
C LEU A 827 4.97 57.29 0.28
N SER A 828 5.46 56.05 0.36
CA SER A 828 5.44 55.26 1.62
C SER A 828 6.84 54.79 2.02
N GLN A 829 7.35 55.26 3.17
CA GLN A 829 8.69 54.93 3.69
C GLN A 829 8.74 53.65 4.55
N ASP A 830 7.60 52.98 4.80
CA ASP A 830 7.50 51.89 5.78
C ASP A 830 7.32 50.49 5.16
N LEU A 831 7.46 50.32 3.85
CA LEU A 831 7.32 49.02 3.18
C LEU A 831 8.66 48.25 3.15
N PRO A 832 8.65 46.92 3.39
CA PRO A 832 9.86 46.11 3.34
C PRO A 832 10.46 46.09 1.93
N ALA A 833 11.78 46.29 1.85
CA ALA A 833 12.51 46.29 0.58
C ALA A 833 12.39 44.93 -0.13
N VAL A 834 11.99 44.95 -1.40
CA VAL A 834 11.92 43.76 -2.25
C VAL A 834 13.27 43.60 -2.98
N GLU A 835 13.86 42.41 -2.91
CA GLU A 835 15.10 42.12 -3.64
C GLU A 835 14.90 42.30 -5.16
N SER A 836 15.90 42.82 -5.87
CA SER A 836 15.85 43.07 -7.33
C SER A 836 15.64 41.83 -8.20
N ALA A 837 15.76 40.63 -7.63
CA ALA A 837 15.49 39.36 -8.30
C ALA A 837 14.12 38.75 -7.92
N SER A 838 13.40 39.36 -6.99
CA SER A 838 12.12 38.88 -6.45
C SER A 838 10.96 39.69 -7.01
N LEU A 839 9.79 39.04 -7.10
CA LEU A 839 8.57 39.61 -7.66
C LEU A 839 7.54 39.76 -6.55
N CYS A 840 7.14 41.00 -6.23
CA CYS A 840 6.10 41.29 -5.26
C CYS A 840 4.79 41.63 -5.98
N VAL A 841 3.71 40.95 -5.61
CA VAL A 841 2.39 41.13 -6.23
C VAL A 841 1.32 41.39 -5.19
N ALA A 842 0.35 42.24 -5.51
CA ALA A 842 -0.83 42.43 -4.67
C ALA A 842 -1.74 41.20 -4.79
N ALA A 843 -2.36 40.78 -3.69
CA ALA A 843 -3.34 39.72 -3.68
C ALA A 843 -4.78 40.31 -3.69
N PRO A 844 -5.72 39.75 -4.48
CA PRO A 844 -5.54 38.66 -5.44
C PRO A 844 -4.90 39.13 -6.77
N SER A 845 -4.02 38.33 -7.37
CA SER A 845 -3.49 38.57 -8.71
C SER A 845 -3.16 37.28 -9.47
N VAL A 846 -3.18 37.39 -10.80
CA VAL A 846 -2.76 36.33 -11.73
C VAL A 846 -1.78 36.93 -12.72
N LEU A 847 -0.59 36.35 -12.82
CA LEU A 847 0.43 36.73 -13.80
C LEU A 847 0.72 35.56 -14.74
N GLU A 848 0.60 35.78 -16.04
CA GLU A 848 1.01 34.83 -17.08
C GLU A 848 2.52 34.99 -17.36
N VAL A 849 3.25 33.88 -17.34
CA VAL A 849 4.65 33.77 -17.75
C VAL A 849 4.70 32.82 -18.95
N ARG A 850 5.07 33.35 -20.11
CA ARG A 850 5.20 32.57 -21.34
C ARG A 850 6.65 32.17 -21.55
N LEU A 851 6.89 30.91 -21.84
CA LEU A 851 8.21 30.35 -22.09
C LEU A 851 8.23 29.64 -23.44
N PRO A 852 9.34 29.72 -24.19
CA PRO A 852 9.54 28.83 -25.33
C PRO A 852 9.68 27.39 -24.81
N ALA A 853 9.15 26.41 -25.55
CA ALA A 853 9.15 25.01 -25.10
C ALA A 853 10.44 24.24 -25.40
N ASP A 854 11.35 24.80 -26.22
CA ASP A 854 12.65 24.22 -26.59
C ASP A 854 13.76 24.37 -25.54
#